data_AF-A0A7S1F936-F1
#
_entry.id   AF-A0A7S1F936-F1
#
_cell.length_a   1.000
_cell.length_b   1.000
_cell.length_c   1.000
_cell.angle_alpha   90.00
_cell.angle_beta   90.00
_cell.angle_gamma   90.00
#
_symmetry.space_group_name_H-M   'P 1'
#
loop_
_entity.id
_entity.type
_entity.pdbx_description
1 polymer ?
#
loop_
_entity_poly.entity_id
_entity_poly.type
_entity_poly.pdbx_seq_one_letter_code
_entity_poly.pdbx_strand_id
1 'polypeptide(L)'
;MDGAPEESAEPAGPIELEGDAPEDKRARLSVPPGMSTSDSTLNAVICGQVPLLTSLSEGGMQYLLAGMRATVGVKSGRYMIEAKIVEKRDPAEVKVGAMRTPAPRNLLRIGLSTLGSSLLLNDPLSACYFDSEGFFTGGKARARVSPAIGRDSVVAFLVNLDPASSNPNTVSLFVDGVRACVPQNIPEALLDKALFPTFVYRNVSVQVNFGPTPLVALPFACRMLQDASEADVELAPPVEVVNGKNQIVLPTGLPDRGVYDWADHFLEKNPEFTELSDRKILEWITQSGFVRPNLWTGASTDKIGMGFGLPMLDDHSVQQVIASIAPVLKRNYVVVEVESNLLPQGRQSMLKRFPSSRFTKSAVVLMGEPSEETKERTHALMLEDKKAKAKAEKKQKAVEAERKKLMEERRKKAEQAKKARLGLPDAAEEESLAEAPEIEESLANTSEIEVELTEEEKGRWHRKCDLPDVSPAAVAKSFNNFKLPEVEEGFDEVSFPWQPVDVCTKELAGYIHSLKLTTRVEHLQPSEWFKQESLKRSKTLTEWRKLESEWKDPKKKEALLQRKRDALRPPAPEADGEDLNMEEEEAPELPVIDPEEVEVFDVEDVCDIGSGEPLFSCFTFEDWALLGIRFELQLLLLAFKKDLDDPERTNFHESHLPFYYGKYFKKQLNMRFFGTDKVTDLIALITDTIELKPDGMAECLLAEDTPHSNILKLAEAHRRERQRRLDAGDETAALNFNRAALAVQQQPLNVVRPVAQQQGQLPRPRFATSPGGIIRPGGQPMPQYGMKRPFLPPTQVFQPGNKRPAYGAGAFGGVRR
;
A
#
# COMPACT_ATOMS: atom_id res chain seq x y z
N MET A 1 42.20 84.15 -13.10
CA MET A 1 41.72 82.92 -13.76
C MET A 1 41.41 81.95 -12.65
N ASP A 2 40.15 81.97 -12.25
CA ASP A 2 39.59 81.21 -11.14
C ASP A 2 39.48 79.74 -11.53
N GLY A 3 40.18 78.87 -10.82
CA GLY A 3 40.00 77.43 -10.87
C GLY A 3 39.07 77.01 -9.74
N ALA A 4 37.78 76.83 -10.05
CA ALA A 4 36.83 76.20 -9.15
C ALA A 4 37.18 74.71 -8.95
N PRO A 5 37.05 74.15 -7.73
CA PRO A 5 37.26 72.74 -7.50
C PRO A 5 36.08 71.92 -8.05
N GLU A 6 36.39 70.82 -8.76
CA GLU A 6 35.43 69.81 -9.19
C GLU A 6 34.72 69.21 -7.97
N GLU A 7 33.41 69.41 -7.89
CA GLU A 7 32.51 68.66 -7.02
C GLU A 7 32.53 67.17 -7.45
N SER A 8 33.00 66.32 -6.55
CA SER A 8 32.86 64.88 -6.65
C SER A 8 31.38 64.52 -6.58
N ALA A 9 30.80 64.09 -7.70
CA ALA A 9 29.46 63.54 -7.76
C ALA A 9 29.37 62.31 -6.84
N GLU A 10 28.53 62.40 -5.80
CA GLU A 10 28.09 61.23 -5.04
C GLU A 10 27.40 60.24 -6.01
N PRO A 11 27.61 58.91 -5.86
CA PRO A 11 26.93 57.95 -6.70
C PRO A 11 25.42 58.07 -6.47
N ALA A 12 24.67 58.41 -7.52
CA ALA A 12 23.22 58.43 -7.51
C ALA A 12 22.70 57.10 -6.95
N GLY A 13 21.98 57.15 -5.82
CA GLY A 13 21.34 55.98 -5.24
C GLY A 13 20.42 55.28 -6.25
N PRO A 14 20.05 54.02 -6.00
CA PRO A 14 19.14 53.29 -6.89
C PRO A 14 17.85 54.10 -7.08
N ILE A 15 17.53 54.42 -8.34
CA ILE A 15 16.30 55.15 -8.70
C ILE A 15 15.11 54.26 -8.32
N GLU A 16 14.22 54.76 -7.45
CA GLU A 16 13.02 54.03 -7.05
C GLU A 16 12.06 53.90 -8.24
N LEU A 17 11.55 52.68 -8.46
CA LEU A 17 10.80 52.31 -9.66
C LEU A 17 9.29 52.53 -9.51
N GLU A 18 8.83 52.79 -8.29
CA GLU A 18 7.44 53.07 -7.93
C GLU A 18 7.31 54.52 -7.44
N GLY A 19 6.28 55.24 -7.91
CA GLY A 19 5.93 56.56 -7.37
C GLY A 19 4.89 56.50 -6.25
N ASP A 20 4.67 57.62 -5.56
CA ASP A 20 3.65 57.74 -4.51
C ASP A 20 2.25 57.32 -5.01
N ALA A 21 1.51 56.60 -4.18
CA ALA A 21 0.12 56.28 -4.45
C ALA A 21 -0.73 57.56 -4.42
N PRO A 22 -1.57 57.80 -5.45
CA PRO A 22 -2.42 58.98 -5.48
C PRO A 22 -3.43 58.97 -4.32
N GLU A 23 -4.04 60.11 -4.01
CA GLU A 23 -5.19 60.11 -3.10
C GLU A 23 -6.34 59.30 -3.70
N ASP A 24 -6.93 58.39 -2.91
CA ASP A 24 -8.10 57.61 -3.30
C ASP A 24 -9.27 57.94 -2.37
N LYS A 25 -10.40 58.39 -2.92
CA LYS A 25 -11.60 58.76 -2.16
C LYS A 25 -12.71 57.70 -2.23
N ARG A 26 -12.47 56.56 -2.90
CA ARG A 26 -13.43 55.45 -3.02
C ARG A 26 -13.71 54.80 -1.67
N ALA A 27 -14.85 54.11 -1.55
CA ALA A 27 -15.24 53.42 -0.32
C ALA A 27 -14.18 52.39 0.10
N ARG A 28 -13.89 52.33 1.40
CA ARG A 28 -12.89 51.44 2.01
C ARG A 28 -13.52 50.16 2.53
N LEU A 29 -12.72 49.10 2.61
CA LEU A 29 -13.10 47.83 3.22
C LEU A 29 -13.83 48.00 4.56
N SER A 30 -15.06 47.51 4.61
CA SER A 30 -15.87 47.46 5.83
C SER A 30 -15.39 46.42 6.85
N VAL A 31 -14.73 45.36 6.40
CA VAL A 31 -14.15 44.29 7.26
C VAL A 31 -12.63 44.28 7.09
N PRO A 32 -11.84 44.38 8.17
CA PRO A 32 -10.39 44.36 8.07
C PRO A 32 -9.89 43.01 7.52
N PRO A 33 -8.86 42.99 6.66
CA PRO A 33 -8.26 41.76 6.19
C PRO A 33 -7.71 40.92 7.34
N GLY A 34 -7.91 39.61 7.26
CA GLY A 34 -7.42 38.65 8.22
C GLY A 34 -6.90 37.39 7.55
N MET A 35 -6.56 36.41 8.35
CA MET A 35 -6.11 35.09 7.89
C MET A 35 -7.24 34.08 8.05
N SER A 36 -7.47 33.26 7.01
CA SER A 36 -8.57 32.30 7.01
C SER A 36 -8.20 31.01 7.74
N THR A 37 -8.90 30.69 8.83
CA THR A 37 -8.71 29.42 9.55
C THR A 37 -9.34 28.23 8.82
N SER A 38 -10.28 28.45 7.91
CA SER A 38 -10.89 27.40 7.10
C SER A 38 -10.07 27.09 5.85
N ASP A 39 -9.42 28.12 5.29
CA ASP A 39 -8.60 28.04 4.09
C ASP A 39 -7.10 27.98 4.45
N SER A 40 -6.75 26.94 5.21
CA SER A 40 -5.40 26.70 5.68
C SER A 40 -5.10 25.21 5.85
N THR A 41 -3.83 24.82 5.85
CA THR A 41 -3.45 23.43 6.16
C THR A 41 -3.79 23.11 7.61
N LEU A 42 -3.99 21.83 7.92
CA LEU A 42 -4.43 21.42 9.26
C LEU A 42 -3.42 21.74 10.36
N ASN A 43 -2.12 21.79 10.05
CA ASN A 43 -1.07 22.14 11.02
C ASN A 43 -0.89 23.65 11.24
N ALA A 44 -1.64 24.51 10.53
CA ALA A 44 -1.46 25.96 10.59
C ALA A 44 -2.25 26.55 11.77
N VAL A 45 -1.60 27.42 12.54
CA VAL A 45 -2.13 28.01 13.78
C VAL A 45 -1.97 29.52 13.74
N ILE A 46 -3.02 30.26 14.12
CA ILE A 46 -2.99 31.71 14.32
C ILE A 46 -3.02 31.99 15.82
N CYS A 47 -2.09 32.81 16.31
CA CYS A 47 -2.00 33.22 17.70
C CYS A 47 -2.28 34.73 17.86
N GLY A 48 -3.07 35.11 18.87
CA GLY A 48 -3.24 36.51 19.29
C GLY A 48 -4.21 37.35 18.45
N GLN A 49 -4.30 38.63 18.79
CA GLN A 49 -5.12 39.63 18.06
C GLN A 49 -4.41 40.17 16.80
N VAL A 50 -3.08 40.19 16.82
CA VAL A 50 -2.26 40.41 15.62
C VAL A 50 -2.04 39.05 14.96
N PRO A 51 -2.18 38.90 13.63
CA PRO A 51 -2.02 37.60 12.98
C PRO A 51 -0.57 37.08 13.10
N LEU A 52 -0.27 36.34 14.18
CA LEU A 52 0.97 35.61 14.35
C LEU A 52 0.76 34.18 13.87
N LEU A 53 1.27 33.88 12.69
CA LEU A 53 1.21 32.56 12.08
C LEU A 53 2.29 31.65 12.65
N THR A 54 1.89 30.45 13.02
CA THR A 54 2.80 29.39 13.44
C THR A 54 2.26 28.01 13.03
N SER A 55 3.03 26.95 13.24
CA SER A 55 2.63 25.59 12.87
C SER A 55 2.85 24.61 14.01
N LEU A 56 2.05 23.55 14.03
CA LEU A 56 2.29 22.38 14.88
C LEU A 56 3.63 21.73 14.50
N SER A 57 4.36 21.24 15.52
CA SER A 57 5.64 20.54 15.34
C SER A 57 5.59 19.07 15.80
N GLU A 58 4.57 18.70 16.59
CA GLU A 58 4.41 17.36 17.15
C GLU A 58 4.13 16.30 16.07
N GLY A 59 4.51 15.05 16.35
CA GLY A 59 4.10 13.89 15.54
C GLY A 59 4.52 13.95 14.07
N GLY A 60 5.67 14.56 13.77
CA GLY A 60 6.17 14.71 12.39
C GLY A 60 5.67 15.96 11.66
N MET A 61 4.78 16.75 12.24
CA MET A 61 4.25 17.98 11.62
C MET A 61 5.34 19.02 11.31
N GLN A 62 6.47 18.99 12.02
CA GLN A 62 7.66 19.81 11.75
C GLN A 62 8.26 19.65 10.35
N TYR A 63 7.95 18.54 9.68
CA TYR A 63 8.43 18.25 8.32
C TYR A 63 7.54 18.85 7.24
N LEU A 64 6.28 19.14 7.58
CA LEU A 64 5.26 19.58 6.64
C LEU A 64 5.25 21.10 6.48
N LEU A 65 4.94 21.57 5.28
CA LEU A 65 4.63 22.96 5.03
C LEU A 65 3.25 23.28 5.64
N ALA A 66 3.18 24.37 6.41
CA ALA A 66 1.92 25.00 6.77
C ALA A 66 1.58 26.07 5.73
N GLY A 67 0.32 26.17 5.32
CA GLY A 67 -0.15 27.14 4.33
C GLY A 67 -1.43 27.82 4.80
N MET A 68 -1.58 29.12 4.55
CA MET A 68 -2.76 29.89 4.95
C MET A 68 -3.02 31.05 3.99
N ARG A 69 -4.27 31.16 3.53
CA ARG A 69 -4.73 32.23 2.64
C ARG A 69 -5.40 33.37 3.44
N ALA A 70 -5.21 34.60 2.99
CA ALA A 70 -5.90 35.76 3.56
C ALA A 70 -7.39 35.76 3.20
N THR A 71 -8.21 36.49 3.97
CA THR A 71 -9.66 36.61 3.72
C THR A 71 -10.02 37.60 2.61
N VAL A 72 -9.06 38.37 2.12
CA VAL A 72 -9.25 39.42 1.11
C VAL A 72 -8.27 39.21 -0.02
N GLY A 73 -8.80 39.09 -1.25
CA GLY A 73 -8.04 39.03 -2.49
C GLY A 73 -8.04 40.37 -3.22
N VAL A 74 -7.00 40.62 -4.00
CA VAL A 74 -6.82 41.84 -4.80
C VAL A 74 -7.17 41.55 -6.26
N LYS A 75 -8.01 42.39 -6.87
CA LYS A 75 -8.40 42.33 -8.29
C LYS A 75 -7.78 43.46 -9.11
N SER A 76 -7.63 44.63 -8.50
CA SER A 76 -7.07 45.82 -9.13
C SER A 76 -6.35 46.69 -8.11
N GLY A 77 -5.68 47.74 -8.57
CA GLY A 77 -5.02 48.70 -7.70
C GLY A 77 -3.65 48.23 -7.19
N ARG A 78 -3.04 49.02 -6.32
CA ARG A 78 -1.68 48.80 -5.81
C ARG A 78 -1.66 48.85 -4.29
N TYR A 79 -1.34 47.71 -3.68
CA TYR A 79 -1.44 47.50 -2.24
C TYR A 79 -0.24 46.74 -1.70
N MET A 80 0.17 47.07 -0.46
CA MET A 80 1.22 46.34 0.24
C MET A 80 0.74 45.59 1.47
N ILE A 81 1.47 44.53 1.80
CA ILE A 81 1.26 43.68 2.98
C ILE A 81 2.63 43.39 3.56
N GLU A 82 2.75 43.36 4.89
CA GLU A 82 4.01 43.06 5.54
C GLU A 82 4.01 41.70 6.25
N ALA A 83 5.18 41.06 6.25
CA ALA A 83 5.45 39.87 7.03
C ALA A 83 6.80 39.98 7.74
N LYS A 84 6.83 39.64 9.04
CA LYS A 84 8.06 39.61 9.83
C LYS A 84 8.31 38.21 10.37
N ILE A 85 9.50 37.66 10.12
CA ILE A 85 9.91 36.38 10.73
C ILE A 85 10.33 36.65 12.18
N VAL A 86 9.47 36.29 13.13
CA VAL A 86 9.69 36.53 14.58
C VAL A 86 10.51 35.42 15.21
N GLU A 87 10.35 34.19 14.71
CA GLU A 87 10.96 32.98 15.27
C GLU A 87 11.44 32.07 14.13
N LYS A 88 12.62 31.48 14.30
CA LYS A 88 13.08 30.31 13.52
C LYS A 88 13.25 29.16 14.51
N ARG A 89 12.64 28.01 14.20
CA ARG A 89 12.72 26.79 15.00
C ARG A 89 13.69 25.83 14.32
N ASP A 90 14.56 25.21 15.11
CA ASP A 90 15.44 24.14 14.62
C ASP A 90 15.13 22.86 15.40
N PRO A 91 14.05 22.15 15.06
CA PRO A 91 13.67 20.95 15.79
C PRO A 91 14.78 19.90 15.71
N ALA A 92 14.94 19.14 16.80
CA ALA A 92 15.86 18.03 16.85
C ALA A 92 15.39 16.92 15.89
N GLU A 93 16.28 16.47 15.01
CA GLU A 93 16.03 15.36 14.10
C GLU A 93 16.73 14.10 14.60
N VAL A 94 15.98 12.99 14.65
CA VAL A 94 16.60 11.66 14.77
C VAL A 94 17.28 11.35 13.44
N LYS A 95 18.61 11.50 13.38
CA LYS A 95 19.38 11.09 12.20
C LYS A 95 19.33 9.57 12.07
N VAL A 96 18.47 9.06 11.20
CA VAL A 96 18.44 7.65 10.82
C VAL A 96 19.22 7.46 9.52
N GLY A 97 20.50 7.14 9.64
CA GLY A 97 21.35 6.78 8.50
C GLY A 97 21.64 7.93 7.52
N ALA A 98 21.65 7.61 6.21
CA ALA A 98 21.99 8.53 5.12
C ALA A 98 20.80 9.37 4.60
N MET A 99 19.67 9.35 5.30
CA MET A 99 18.45 9.96 4.80
C MET A 99 18.45 11.48 4.96
N ARG A 100 18.03 12.18 3.91
CA ARG A 100 18.03 13.65 3.84
C ARG A 100 16.62 14.18 4.00
N THR A 101 16.43 15.05 4.98
CA THR A 101 15.25 15.92 5.07
C THR A 101 15.32 17.02 4.00
N PRO A 102 14.19 17.44 3.41
CA PRO A 102 14.18 18.47 2.38
C PRO A 102 14.69 19.81 2.89
N ALA A 103 15.63 20.41 2.17
CA ALA A 103 16.06 21.79 2.40
C ALA A 103 15.13 22.78 1.68
N PRO A 104 14.94 24.00 2.22
CA PRO A 104 15.48 24.53 3.48
C PRO A 104 14.66 24.13 4.71
N ARG A 105 15.31 23.92 5.87
CA ARG A 105 14.64 23.48 7.11
C ARG A 105 13.68 24.54 7.67
N ASN A 106 14.01 25.81 7.48
CA ASN A 106 13.16 26.96 7.76
C ASN A 106 12.78 27.60 6.43
N LEU A 107 11.50 27.84 6.23
CA LEU A 107 11.01 28.42 4.98
C LEU A 107 9.87 29.38 5.29
N LEU A 108 9.89 30.53 4.62
CA LEU A 108 8.73 31.37 4.40
C LEU A 108 8.58 31.55 2.88
N ARG A 109 7.35 31.39 2.39
CA ARG A 109 6.89 31.84 1.08
C ARG A 109 5.78 32.85 1.30
N ILE A 110 5.87 33.97 0.60
CA ILE A 110 4.84 35.01 0.54
C ILE A 110 4.47 35.22 -0.92
N GLY A 111 3.19 35.12 -1.24
CA GLY A 111 2.75 35.14 -2.62
C GLY A 111 1.25 35.33 -2.79
N LEU A 112 0.80 35.04 -3.99
CA LEU A 112 -0.58 35.15 -4.42
C LEU A 112 -1.09 33.79 -4.86
N SER A 113 -2.35 33.49 -4.54
CA SER A 113 -3.06 32.32 -5.07
C SER A 113 -4.53 32.65 -5.34
N THR A 114 -5.15 31.89 -6.24
CA THR A 114 -6.60 31.97 -6.48
C THR A 114 -7.38 31.18 -5.43
N LEU A 115 -8.67 31.46 -5.26
CA LEU A 115 -9.54 30.65 -4.42
C LEU A 115 -9.57 29.18 -4.92
N GLY A 116 -9.63 28.22 -4.00
CA GLY A 116 -9.70 26.79 -4.32
C GLY A 116 -8.39 26.15 -4.81
N SER A 117 -7.33 26.93 -5.04
CA SER A 117 -6.03 26.38 -5.40
C SER A 117 -5.28 25.83 -4.20
N SER A 118 -4.16 25.13 -4.47
CA SER A 118 -3.29 24.60 -3.42
C SER A 118 -2.82 25.66 -2.45
N LEU A 119 -2.94 25.36 -1.16
CA LEU A 119 -2.48 26.22 -0.06
C LEU A 119 -0.97 26.25 0.11
N LEU A 120 -0.21 25.49 -0.69
CA LEU A 120 1.25 25.39 -0.59
C LEU A 120 2.00 26.20 -1.65
N LEU A 121 1.28 26.96 -2.48
CA LEU A 121 1.82 27.81 -3.56
C LEU A 121 2.68 27.01 -4.55
N ASN A 122 2.33 25.76 -4.81
CA ASN A 122 3.12 24.84 -5.65
C ASN A 122 2.53 24.62 -7.05
N ASP A 123 1.34 25.16 -7.34
CA ASP A 123 0.73 25.07 -8.66
C ASP A 123 1.10 26.30 -9.51
N PRO A 124 1.85 26.12 -10.62
CA PRO A 124 2.29 27.22 -11.48
C PRO A 124 1.14 27.93 -12.22
N LEU A 125 -0.05 27.33 -12.32
CA LEU A 125 -1.20 27.91 -13.01
C LEU A 125 -2.08 28.78 -12.09
N SER A 126 -1.92 28.63 -10.78
CA SER A 126 -2.82 29.24 -9.79
C SER A 126 -2.08 29.91 -8.63
N ALA A 127 -0.74 30.00 -8.70
CA ALA A 127 0.08 30.68 -7.70
C ALA A 127 1.38 31.30 -8.25
N CYS A 128 1.86 32.36 -7.58
CA CYS A 128 3.21 32.88 -7.70
C CYS A 128 3.70 33.39 -6.33
N TYR A 129 5.01 33.32 -6.04
CA TYR A 129 5.52 33.64 -4.71
C TYR A 129 7.02 33.96 -4.67
N PHE A 130 7.41 34.68 -3.62
CA PHE A 130 8.80 34.80 -3.17
C PHE A 130 9.07 33.85 -2.01
N ASP A 131 10.25 33.22 -1.98
CA ASP A 131 10.72 32.42 -0.85
C ASP A 131 11.83 33.13 -0.06
N SER A 132 12.00 32.72 1.20
CA SER A 132 13.01 33.27 2.11
C SER A 132 14.46 32.94 1.72
N GLU A 133 14.69 32.08 0.72
CA GLU A 133 16.01 31.84 0.15
C GLU A 133 16.38 32.89 -0.92
N GLY A 134 15.42 33.76 -1.28
CA GLY A 134 15.59 34.86 -2.21
C GLY A 134 15.13 34.55 -3.64
N PHE A 135 14.36 33.47 -3.84
CA PHE A 135 13.82 33.11 -5.14
C PHE A 135 12.41 33.63 -5.34
N PHE A 136 12.10 34.01 -6.57
CA PHE A 136 10.75 34.18 -7.07
C PHE A 136 10.37 32.98 -7.93
N THR A 137 9.14 32.51 -7.79
CA THR A 137 8.56 31.44 -8.62
C THR A 137 7.23 31.93 -9.18
N GLY A 138 7.11 31.92 -10.51
CA GLY A 138 5.93 32.32 -11.24
C GLY A 138 5.83 31.51 -12.53
N GLY A 139 4.69 30.87 -12.76
CA GLY A 139 4.58 29.86 -13.81
C GLY A 139 5.59 28.73 -13.58
N LYS A 140 6.23 28.26 -14.66
CA LYS A 140 7.27 27.22 -14.57
C LYS A 140 8.67 27.75 -14.23
N ALA A 141 8.83 29.07 -14.09
CA ALA A 141 10.11 29.72 -13.88
C ALA A 141 10.41 29.89 -12.38
N ARG A 142 11.65 29.59 -11.99
CA ARG A 142 12.21 29.90 -10.66
C ARG A 142 13.53 30.63 -10.84
N ALA A 143 13.63 31.85 -10.32
CA ALA A 143 14.82 32.69 -10.44
C ALA A 143 15.21 33.26 -9.09
N ARG A 144 16.52 33.37 -8.82
CA ARG A 144 17.00 34.08 -7.64
C ARG A 144 16.97 35.58 -7.94
N VAL A 145 16.16 36.32 -7.18
CA VAL A 145 15.89 37.74 -7.47
C VAL A 145 16.19 38.65 -6.28
N SER A 146 16.41 38.10 -5.10
CA SER A 146 16.73 38.86 -3.88
C SER A 146 17.74 38.11 -2.99
N PRO A 147 18.35 38.79 -2.01
CA PRO A 147 19.08 38.15 -0.92
C PRO A 147 18.16 37.27 -0.05
N ALA A 148 18.76 36.36 0.72
CA ALA A 148 18.00 35.52 1.66
C ALA A 148 17.45 36.35 2.84
N ILE A 149 16.25 36.01 3.30
CA ILE A 149 15.52 36.75 4.32
C ILE A 149 15.83 36.18 5.72
N GLY A 150 16.31 37.07 6.58
CA GLY A 150 16.73 36.77 7.95
C GLY A 150 15.58 36.61 8.94
N ARG A 151 15.92 36.23 10.16
CA ARG A 151 15.03 36.46 11.31
C ARG A 151 15.00 37.97 11.57
N ASP A 152 13.89 38.47 12.12
CA ASP A 152 13.64 39.87 12.50
C ASP A 152 13.48 40.87 11.35
N SER A 153 13.84 40.49 10.12
CA SER A 153 13.55 41.27 8.91
C SER A 153 12.05 41.42 8.67
N VAL A 154 11.63 42.62 8.29
CA VAL A 154 10.27 42.96 7.84
C VAL A 154 10.25 42.95 6.32
N VAL A 155 9.39 42.12 5.74
CA VAL A 155 9.21 41.97 4.31
C VAL A 155 7.93 42.68 3.91
N ALA A 156 8.01 43.74 3.11
CA ALA A 156 6.86 44.33 2.45
C ALA A 156 6.69 43.70 1.06
N PHE A 157 5.55 43.04 0.87
CA PHE A 157 5.10 42.44 -0.38
C PHE A 157 4.11 43.38 -1.05
N LEU A 158 4.52 43.95 -2.17
CA LEU A 158 3.76 44.89 -2.96
C LEU A 158 3.10 44.17 -4.13
N VAL A 159 1.78 44.28 -4.24
CA VAL A 159 0.97 43.78 -5.36
C VAL A 159 0.54 44.97 -6.19
N ASN A 160 0.90 44.99 -7.47
CA ASN A 160 0.59 46.08 -8.38
C ASN A 160 -0.24 45.58 -9.56
N LEU A 161 -1.55 45.79 -9.47
CA LEU A 161 -2.56 45.54 -10.51
C LEU A 161 -3.18 46.85 -10.99
N ASP A 162 -2.55 47.99 -10.71
CA ASP A 162 -3.03 49.29 -11.17
C ASP A 162 -2.55 49.55 -12.60
N PRO A 163 -3.45 49.59 -13.61
CA PRO A 163 -3.07 49.82 -14.99
C PRO A 163 -2.47 51.23 -15.22
N ALA A 164 -2.70 52.18 -14.30
CA ALA A 164 -2.13 53.52 -14.37
C ALA A 164 -0.72 53.61 -13.76
N SER A 165 -0.22 52.53 -13.13
CA SER A 165 1.12 52.50 -12.54
C SER A 165 2.22 52.35 -13.61
N SER A 166 3.45 52.73 -13.27
CA SER A 166 4.64 52.51 -14.10
C SER A 166 4.94 51.03 -14.39
N ASN A 167 4.65 50.14 -13.43
CA ASN A 167 4.90 48.69 -13.53
C ASN A 167 3.63 47.87 -13.24
N PRO A 168 2.60 47.93 -14.10
CA PRO A 168 1.35 47.19 -13.88
C PRO A 168 1.57 45.68 -13.96
N ASN A 169 0.71 44.90 -13.32
CA ASN A 169 0.74 43.43 -13.30
C ASN A 169 2.05 42.84 -12.74
N THR A 170 2.58 43.47 -11.69
CA THR A 170 3.83 43.03 -11.04
C THR A 170 3.68 42.82 -9.54
N VAL A 171 4.60 42.03 -8.99
CA VAL A 171 4.85 41.93 -7.55
C VAL A 171 6.28 42.36 -7.24
N SER A 172 6.46 43.07 -6.13
CA SER A 172 7.78 43.52 -5.65
C SER A 172 7.98 43.16 -4.18
N LEU A 173 9.24 42.99 -3.80
CA LEU A 173 9.63 42.68 -2.43
C LEU A 173 10.59 43.77 -1.90
N PHE A 174 10.30 44.24 -0.70
CA PHE A 174 11.16 45.15 0.06
C PHE A 174 11.52 44.49 1.38
N VAL A 175 12.77 44.61 1.81
CA VAL A 175 13.26 44.10 3.10
C VAL A 175 13.73 45.28 3.92
N ASP A 176 13.16 45.45 5.10
CA ASP A 176 13.49 46.51 6.05
C ASP A 176 13.42 47.91 5.41
N GLY A 177 12.40 48.13 4.57
CA GLY A 177 12.15 49.39 3.85
C GLY A 177 12.98 49.58 2.58
N VAL A 178 13.90 48.67 2.27
CA VAL A 178 14.77 48.76 1.08
C VAL A 178 14.31 47.78 0.00
N ARG A 179 14.26 48.23 -1.26
CA ARG A 179 13.90 47.38 -2.41
C ARG A 179 14.85 46.19 -2.53
N ALA A 180 14.31 44.97 -2.54
CA ALA A 180 15.09 43.74 -2.58
C ALA A 180 15.22 43.16 -4.00
N CYS A 181 14.29 43.47 -4.90
CA CYS A 181 14.31 43.04 -6.29
C CYS A 181 13.67 44.06 -7.24
N VAL A 182 13.96 43.94 -8.53
CA VAL A 182 13.17 44.59 -9.58
C VAL A 182 11.75 44.00 -9.60
N PRO A 183 10.72 44.74 -10.06
CA PRO A 183 9.37 44.21 -10.20
C PRO A 183 9.34 42.90 -10.98
N GLN A 184 8.61 41.91 -10.46
CA GLN A 184 8.45 40.60 -11.09
C GLN A 184 7.06 40.49 -11.71
N ASN A 185 6.98 40.04 -12.96
CA ASN A 185 5.70 39.90 -13.64
C ASN A 185 4.84 38.81 -12.99
N ILE A 186 3.55 39.12 -12.82
CA ILE A 186 2.54 38.14 -12.45
C ILE A 186 2.30 37.24 -13.67
N PRO A 187 2.29 35.90 -13.52
CA PRO A 187 1.97 34.98 -14.61
C PRO A 187 0.63 35.30 -15.28
N GLU A 188 0.56 35.21 -16.60
CA GLU A 188 -0.66 35.51 -17.38
C GLU A 188 -1.88 34.72 -16.90
N ALA A 189 -1.69 33.47 -16.48
CA ALA A 189 -2.75 32.60 -15.96
C ALA A 189 -3.45 33.14 -14.68
N LEU A 190 -2.82 34.10 -13.99
CA LEU A 190 -3.32 34.74 -12.77
C LEU A 190 -3.97 36.11 -13.03
N LEU A 191 -3.79 36.68 -14.21
CA LEU A 191 -4.40 37.97 -14.54
C LEU A 191 -5.93 37.82 -14.63
N ASP A 192 -6.64 38.92 -14.39
CA ASP A 192 -8.12 39.01 -14.39
C ASP A 192 -8.83 38.13 -13.35
N LYS A 193 -8.10 37.61 -12.36
CA LYS A 193 -8.63 36.84 -11.22
C LYS A 193 -8.39 37.58 -9.92
N ALA A 194 -9.22 37.33 -8.91
CA ALA A 194 -8.93 37.77 -7.55
C ALA A 194 -7.72 36.99 -6.99
N LEU A 195 -6.70 37.72 -6.58
CA LEU A 195 -5.43 37.17 -6.09
C LEU A 195 -5.33 37.35 -4.58
N PHE A 196 -5.37 36.24 -3.86
CA PHE A 196 -5.34 36.22 -2.41
C PHE A 196 -3.92 36.08 -1.88
N PRO A 197 -3.46 37.01 -1.02
CA PRO A 197 -2.22 36.87 -0.29
C PRO A 197 -2.19 35.54 0.47
N THR A 198 -1.13 34.77 0.26
CA THR A 198 -0.99 33.42 0.80
C THR A 198 0.39 33.27 1.39
N PHE A 199 0.44 32.66 2.57
CA PHE A 199 1.66 32.48 3.35
C PHE A 199 1.90 31.00 3.54
N VAL A 200 3.07 30.52 3.14
CA VAL A 200 3.47 29.12 3.31
C VAL A 200 4.76 29.08 4.09
N TYR A 201 4.80 28.31 5.16
CA TYR A 201 5.90 28.38 6.09
C TYR A 201 6.19 27.03 6.75
N ARG A 202 7.44 26.84 7.16
CA ARG A 202 7.90 25.65 7.88
C ARG A 202 8.93 26.08 8.91
N ASN A 203 8.73 25.62 10.14
CA ASN A 203 9.63 25.86 11.27
C ASN A 203 9.96 27.35 11.47
N VAL A 204 9.01 28.23 11.20
CA VAL A 204 9.11 29.67 11.48
C VAL A 204 7.78 30.18 12.02
N SER A 205 7.84 31.26 12.81
CA SER A 205 6.65 32.03 13.19
C SER A 205 6.69 33.40 12.52
N VAL A 206 5.57 33.80 11.93
CA VAL A 206 5.47 34.95 11.04
C VAL A 206 4.39 35.89 11.53
N GLN A 207 4.75 37.13 11.85
CA GLN A 207 3.78 38.19 12.11
C GLN A 207 3.36 38.78 10.76
N VAL A 208 2.07 38.76 10.45
CA VAL A 208 1.51 39.39 9.26
C VAL A 208 0.85 40.71 9.65
N ASN A 209 1.09 41.76 8.87
CA ASN A 209 0.48 43.08 9.04
C ASN A 209 -0.20 43.52 7.75
N PHE A 210 -1.52 43.68 7.81
CA PHE A 210 -2.35 44.18 6.72
C PHE A 210 -2.59 45.70 6.78
N GLY A 211 -2.19 46.37 7.87
CA GLY A 211 -2.32 47.80 8.06
C GLY A 211 -3.14 48.19 9.30
N PRO A 212 -3.63 49.44 9.37
CA PRO A 212 -3.45 50.50 8.36
C PRO A 212 -2.04 51.12 8.37
N THR A 213 -1.24 50.86 9.40
CA THR A 213 0.11 51.44 9.57
C THR A 213 1.20 50.41 9.25
N PRO A 214 2.20 50.75 8.42
CA PRO A 214 3.34 49.86 8.20
C PRO A 214 4.23 49.74 9.44
N LEU A 215 4.85 48.57 9.58
CA LEU A 215 5.93 48.31 10.52
C LEU A 215 7.20 49.03 10.10
N VAL A 216 7.48 49.09 8.79
CA VAL A 216 8.61 49.83 8.22
C VAL A 216 8.15 50.63 7.00
N ALA A 217 8.43 51.94 7.00
CA ALA A 217 8.07 52.80 5.89
C ALA A 217 8.82 52.42 4.60
N LEU A 218 8.11 52.43 3.48
CA LEU A 218 8.69 52.36 2.13
C LEU A 218 9.24 53.74 1.71
N PRO A 219 10.14 53.80 0.71
CA PRO A 219 10.69 55.06 0.21
C PRO A 219 9.67 55.94 -0.55
N PHE A 220 8.44 55.45 -0.71
CA PHE A 220 7.30 56.14 -1.31
C PHE A 220 6.02 55.80 -0.54
N ALA A 221 4.98 56.60 -0.71
CA ALA A 221 3.67 56.36 -0.11
C ALA A 221 2.97 55.18 -0.81
N CYS A 222 2.70 54.12 -0.06
CA CYS A 222 1.93 52.96 -0.53
C CYS A 222 0.78 52.64 0.43
N ARG A 223 -0.40 52.34 -0.11
CA ARG A 223 -1.56 51.95 0.70
C ARG A 223 -1.41 50.49 1.12
N MET A 224 -1.75 50.19 2.38
CA MET A 224 -1.81 48.81 2.85
C MET A 224 -3.16 48.18 2.49
N LEU A 225 -3.21 46.84 2.46
CA LEU A 225 -4.42 46.10 2.09
C LEU A 225 -5.64 46.44 2.97
N GLN A 226 -5.44 46.75 4.25
CA GLN A 226 -6.54 47.15 5.14
C GLN A 226 -7.25 48.43 4.71
N ASP A 227 -6.53 49.33 4.04
CA ASP A 227 -7.08 50.59 3.52
C ASP A 227 -7.45 50.49 2.03
N ALA A 228 -7.63 49.27 1.51
CA ALA A 228 -8.01 49.05 0.12
C ALA A 228 -9.43 49.52 -0.19
N SER A 229 -9.63 49.94 -1.44
CA SER A 229 -10.96 50.26 -1.98
C SER A 229 -11.77 48.96 -2.11
N GLU A 230 -13.04 48.97 -1.70
CA GLU A 230 -13.93 47.80 -1.84
C GLU A 230 -14.07 47.34 -3.30
N ALA A 231 -13.98 48.27 -4.25
CA ALA A 231 -14.05 47.97 -5.67
C ALA A 231 -12.84 47.17 -6.19
N ASP A 232 -11.70 47.26 -5.50
CA ASP A 232 -10.43 46.67 -5.93
C ASP A 232 -10.20 45.26 -5.36
N VAL A 233 -11.08 44.81 -4.47
CA VAL A 233 -10.86 43.59 -3.68
C VAL A 233 -12.06 42.66 -3.75
N GLU A 234 -11.82 41.42 -3.33
CA GLU A 234 -12.83 40.38 -3.21
C GLU A 234 -12.68 39.68 -1.86
N LEU A 235 -13.78 39.47 -1.15
CA LEU A 235 -13.78 38.74 0.11
C LEU A 235 -13.93 37.24 -0.16
N ALA A 236 -13.14 36.43 0.53
CA ALA A 236 -13.30 34.98 0.50
C ALA A 236 -14.71 34.60 1.00
N PRO A 237 -15.38 33.62 0.37
CA PRO A 237 -16.70 33.21 0.79
C PRO A 237 -16.67 32.61 2.21
N PRO A 238 -17.72 32.84 3.02
CA PRO A 238 -17.83 32.19 4.32
C PRO A 238 -17.99 30.68 4.14
N VAL A 239 -17.52 29.90 5.11
CA VAL A 239 -17.74 28.44 5.11
C VAL A 239 -19.22 28.15 5.30
N GLU A 240 -19.78 27.35 4.40
CA GLU A 240 -21.16 26.87 4.53
C GLU A 240 -21.30 25.92 5.72
N VAL A 241 -22.31 26.19 6.55
CA VAL A 241 -22.62 25.41 7.75
C VAL A 241 -24.09 24.99 7.72
N VAL A 242 -24.37 23.74 8.07
CA VAL A 242 -25.73 23.21 8.13
C VAL A 242 -26.22 23.33 9.57
N ASN A 243 -27.35 24.04 9.76
CA ASN A 243 -27.92 24.28 11.09
C ASN A 243 -26.92 24.91 12.09
N GLY A 244 -26.01 25.75 11.59
CA GLY A 244 -24.96 26.39 12.40
C GLY A 244 -23.84 25.45 12.85
N LYS A 245 -23.78 24.24 12.31
CA LYS A 245 -22.75 23.22 12.57
C LYS A 245 -21.93 22.94 11.32
N ASN A 246 -20.66 22.57 11.52
CA ASN A 246 -19.84 22.03 10.46
C ASN A 246 -20.30 20.61 10.09
N GLN A 247 -19.87 20.10 8.95
CA GLN A 247 -20.30 18.79 8.46
C GLN A 247 -19.17 17.77 8.53
N ILE A 248 -19.50 16.52 8.86
CA ILE A 248 -18.61 15.37 8.67
C ILE A 248 -19.33 14.30 7.86
N VAL A 249 -18.75 13.94 6.72
CA VAL A 249 -19.33 12.99 5.75
C VAL A 249 -18.46 11.74 5.70
N LEU A 250 -19.08 10.57 5.92
CA LEU A 250 -18.43 9.26 5.80
C LEU A 250 -18.97 8.52 4.56
N PRO A 251 -18.26 8.53 3.43
CA PRO A 251 -18.60 7.67 2.30
C PRO A 251 -18.41 6.20 2.66
N THR A 252 -19.46 5.40 2.48
CA THR A 252 -19.49 3.96 2.75
C THR A 252 -19.83 3.22 1.47
N GLY A 253 -18.87 2.49 0.92
CA GLY A 253 -19.06 1.72 -0.30
C GLY A 253 -18.10 0.54 -0.34
N LEU A 254 -18.34 -0.38 -1.28
CA LEU A 254 -17.51 -1.57 -1.42
C LEU A 254 -16.11 -1.22 -1.98
N PRO A 255 -15.04 -1.94 -1.59
CA PRO A 255 -13.70 -1.71 -2.14
C PRO A 255 -13.68 -1.88 -3.66
N ASP A 256 -12.94 -1.01 -4.35
CA ASP A 256 -12.77 -0.98 -5.80
C ASP A 256 -14.09 -0.73 -6.57
N ARG A 257 -15.10 -0.14 -5.90
CA ARG A 257 -16.41 0.23 -6.47
C ARG A 257 -16.65 1.73 -6.50
N GLY A 258 -15.58 2.52 -6.75
CA GLY A 258 -15.69 3.94 -7.11
C GLY A 258 -15.85 4.91 -5.95
N VAL A 259 -15.56 4.51 -4.70
CA VAL A 259 -15.67 5.39 -3.52
C VAL A 259 -14.71 6.59 -3.62
N TYR A 260 -13.46 6.35 -4.04
CA TYR A 260 -12.46 7.41 -4.21
C TYR A 260 -12.79 8.36 -5.35
N ASP A 261 -13.29 7.84 -6.48
CA ASP A 261 -13.73 8.66 -7.62
C ASP A 261 -14.92 9.55 -7.22
N TRP A 262 -15.86 9.00 -6.44
CA TRP A 262 -16.94 9.79 -5.84
C TRP A 262 -16.39 10.87 -4.90
N ALA A 263 -15.41 10.55 -4.06
CA ALA A 263 -14.84 11.51 -3.12
C ALA A 263 -14.14 12.69 -3.84
N ASP A 264 -13.41 12.40 -4.91
CA ASP A 264 -12.79 13.42 -5.76
C ASP A 264 -13.86 14.33 -6.40
N HIS A 265 -14.92 13.74 -6.94
CA HIS A 265 -16.05 14.49 -7.49
C HIS A 265 -16.79 15.34 -6.44
N PHE A 266 -16.98 14.78 -5.24
CA PHE A 266 -17.60 15.47 -4.12
C PHE A 266 -16.79 16.71 -3.72
N LEU A 267 -15.47 16.61 -3.63
CA LEU A 267 -14.58 17.72 -3.27
C LEU A 267 -14.54 18.82 -4.33
N GLU A 268 -14.67 18.48 -5.61
CA GLU A 268 -14.78 19.49 -6.67
C GLU A 268 -16.06 20.32 -6.59
N LYS A 269 -17.19 19.66 -6.25
CA LYS A 269 -18.48 20.33 -6.05
C LYS A 269 -18.57 21.08 -4.73
N ASN A 270 -17.81 20.65 -3.72
CA ASN A 270 -17.84 21.17 -2.36
C ASN A 270 -16.41 21.52 -1.90
N PRO A 271 -15.77 22.56 -2.47
CA PRO A 271 -14.37 22.91 -2.23
C PRO A 271 -14.08 23.35 -0.78
N GLU A 272 -15.12 23.62 0.02
CA GLU A 272 -15.03 23.93 1.44
C GLU A 272 -14.79 22.69 2.33
N PHE A 273 -14.94 21.49 1.78
CA PHE A 273 -14.64 20.24 2.49
C PHE A 273 -13.15 19.91 2.47
N THR A 274 -12.63 19.49 3.63
CA THR A 274 -11.28 18.93 3.75
C THR A 274 -11.36 17.41 3.81
N GLU A 275 -10.68 16.72 2.91
CA GLU A 275 -10.56 15.26 2.97
C GLU A 275 -9.57 14.81 4.04
N LEU A 276 -10.01 13.88 4.88
CA LEU A 276 -9.19 13.16 5.86
C LEU A 276 -8.95 11.74 5.35
N SER A 277 -7.75 11.49 4.81
CA SER A 277 -7.33 10.18 4.30
C SER A 277 -5.80 10.07 4.25
N ASP A 278 -5.29 8.84 4.20
CA ASP A 278 -3.85 8.60 4.05
C ASP A 278 -3.32 9.09 2.69
N ARG A 279 -4.14 9.07 1.60
CA ARG A 279 -3.74 9.59 0.29
C ARG A 279 -3.49 11.10 0.31
N LYS A 280 -4.31 11.87 1.04
CA LYS A 280 -4.11 13.32 1.18
C LYS A 280 -2.95 13.68 2.08
N ILE A 281 -2.69 12.88 3.10
CA ILE A 281 -1.49 13.04 3.94
C ILE A 281 -0.23 12.76 3.12
N LEU A 282 -0.24 11.70 2.31
CA LEU A 282 0.88 11.39 1.42
C LEU A 282 1.12 12.52 0.41
N GLU A 283 0.06 13.00 -0.24
CA GLU A 283 0.10 14.14 -1.16
C GLU A 283 0.75 15.35 -0.47
N TRP A 284 0.31 15.69 0.74
CA TRP A 284 0.85 16.80 1.51
C TRP A 284 2.33 16.62 1.90
N ILE A 285 2.75 15.42 2.31
CA ILE A 285 4.16 15.10 2.59
C ILE A 285 5.00 15.29 1.31
N THR A 286 4.53 14.79 0.17
CA THR A 286 5.23 14.94 -1.11
C THR A 286 5.33 16.40 -1.53
N GLN A 287 4.25 17.17 -1.43
CA GLN A 287 4.26 18.61 -1.71
C GLN A 287 5.14 19.41 -0.74
N SER A 288 5.42 18.87 0.45
CA SER A 288 6.38 19.43 1.42
C SER A 288 7.86 19.11 1.08
N GLY A 289 8.12 18.43 -0.03
CA GLY A 289 9.44 18.19 -0.61
C GLY A 289 10.01 16.79 -0.42
N PHE A 290 9.23 15.85 0.11
CA PHE A 290 9.67 14.47 0.32
C PHE A 290 9.47 13.60 -0.91
N VAL A 291 10.46 12.77 -1.21
CA VAL A 291 10.37 11.75 -2.25
C VAL A 291 10.34 10.38 -1.59
N ARG A 292 9.34 9.58 -1.93
CA ARG A 292 9.21 8.22 -1.41
C ARG A 292 10.17 7.28 -2.15
N PRO A 293 11.05 6.53 -1.46
CA PRO A 293 12.02 5.66 -2.11
C PRO A 293 11.40 4.42 -2.76
N ASN A 294 10.36 3.82 -2.17
CA ASN A 294 9.66 2.65 -2.72
C ASN A 294 8.21 2.57 -2.19
N LEU A 295 7.30 2.03 -3.01
CA LEU A 295 5.99 1.58 -2.53
C LEU A 295 6.15 0.32 -1.67
N TRP A 296 5.38 0.25 -0.59
CA TRP A 296 5.37 -0.91 0.30
C TRP A 296 4.59 -2.07 -0.32
N THR A 297 5.08 -3.30 -0.16
CA THR A 297 4.38 -4.52 -0.59
C THR A 297 3.12 -4.72 0.23
N GLY A 298 1.95 -4.73 -0.41
CA GLY A 298 0.65 -4.82 0.28
C GLY A 298 -0.02 -3.47 0.56
N ALA A 299 0.51 -2.37 0.01
CA ALA A 299 -0.15 -1.07 0.04
C ALA A 299 -1.51 -1.09 -0.65
N SER A 300 -2.40 -0.21 -0.18
CA SER A 300 -3.73 0.05 -0.73
C SER A 300 -4.01 1.55 -0.66
N THR A 301 -5.00 2.07 -1.39
CA THR A 301 -5.35 3.51 -1.33
C THR A 301 -5.75 3.94 0.08
N ASP A 302 -6.42 3.05 0.83
CA ASP A 302 -6.86 3.28 2.22
C ASP A 302 -5.69 3.28 3.21
N LYS A 303 -4.68 2.44 2.93
CA LYS A 303 -3.45 2.26 3.74
C LYS A 303 -2.24 2.15 2.80
N ILE A 304 -1.74 3.30 2.35
CA ILE A 304 -0.68 3.38 1.32
C ILE A 304 0.71 3.04 1.91
N GLY A 305 0.84 3.14 3.24
CA GLY A 305 2.12 3.14 3.94
C GLY A 305 2.95 4.37 3.56
N MET A 306 3.50 5.08 4.55
CA MET A 306 4.23 6.32 4.26
C MET A 306 5.62 6.01 3.69
N GLY A 307 6.41 5.17 4.38
CA GLY A 307 7.62 4.57 3.83
C GLY A 307 8.69 5.57 3.40
N PHE A 308 8.75 6.73 4.04
CA PHE A 308 9.73 7.77 3.77
C PHE A 308 11.09 7.45 4.37
N GLY A 309 11.14 6.58 5.40
CA GLY A 309 12.30 6.22 6.22
C GLY A 309 12.50 7.15 7.43
N LEU A 310 11.50 7.99 7.74
CA LEU A 310 11.48 8.88 8.89
C LEU A 310 10.49 8.31 9.91
N PRO A 311 10.92 7.96 11.14
CA PRO A 311 10.05 7.32 12.12
C PRO A 311 8.70 8.03 12.30
N MET A 312 8.71 9.35 12.53
CA MET A 312 7.49 10.13 12.78
C MET A 312 6.59 10.32 11.55
N LEU A 313 7.08 10.11 10.32
CA LEU A 313 6.23 10.07 9.14
C LEU A 313 5.73 8.65 8.87
N ASP A 314 6.47 7.63 9.30
CA ASP A 314 6.20 6.22 8.99
C ASP A 314 5.39 5.47 10.06
N ASP A 315 5.34 5.98 11.30
CA ASP A 315 4.68 5.35 12.45
C ASP A 315 3.23 5.83 12.69
N HIS A 316 2.66 6.52 11.71
CA HIS A 316 1.33 7.12 11.77
C HIS A 316 1.16 8.28 12.79
N SER A 317 2.24 8.87 13.28
CA SER A 317 2.15 10.03 14.19
C SER A 317 1.41 11.22 13.56
N VAL A 318 1.62 11.49 12.28
CA VAL A 318 0.93 12.59 11.55
C VAL A 318 -0.59 12.38 11.58
N GLN A 319 -1.04 11.15 11.31
CA GLN A 319 -2.45 10.77 11.36
C GLN A 319 -3.03 10.99 12.76
N GLN A 320 -2.30 10.61 13.81
CA GLN A 320 -2.75 10.79 15.19
C GLN A 320 -2.92 12.26 15.56
N VAL A 321 -1.99 13.12 15.13
CA VAL A 321 -2.11 14.57 15.31
C VAL A 321 -3.31 15.11 14.52
N ILE A 322 -3.49 14.72 13.26
CA ILE A 322 -4.66 15.13 12.45
C ILE A 322 -5.97 14.74 13.13
N ALA A 323 -6.05 13.50 13.62
CA ALA A 323 -7.22 12.98 14.30
C ALA A 323 -7.55 13.73 15.60
N SER A 324 -6.55 14.31 16.30
CA SER A 324 -6.77 15.09 17.51
C SER A 324 -7.18 16.53 17.24
N ILE A 325 -6.68 17.14 16.17
CA ILE A 325 -6.92 18.55 15.85
C ILE A 325 -8.17 18.78 15.00
N ALA A 326 -8.52 17.85 14.10
CA ALA A 326 -9.63 18.05 13.16
C ALA A 326 -10.97 18.35 13.87
N PRO A 327 -11.35 17.67 14.97
CA PRO A 327 -12.58 17.99 15.70
C PRO A 327 -12.58 19.36 16.39
N VAL A 328 -11.42 19.98 16.57
CA VAL A 328 -11.28 21.29 17.22
C VAL A 328 -11.45 22.41 16.20
N LEU A 329 -11.04 22.17 14.95
CA LEU A 329 -11.13 23.12 13.85
C LEU A 329 -12.57 23.17 13.29
N LYS A 330 -13.10 24.38 13.11
CA LYS A 330 -14.46 24.61 12.58
C LYS A 330 -14.48 24.48 11.05
N ARG A 331 -14.38 23.25 10.54
CA ARG A 331 -14.34 22.96 9.09
C ARG A 331 -15.21 21.79 8.72
N ASN A 332 -15.59 21.72 7.45
CA ASN A 332 -16.30 20.58 6.89
C ASN A 332 -15.30 19.49 6.49
N TYR A 333 -15.62 18.23 6.78
CA TYR A 333 -14.73 17.09 6.58
C TYR A 333 -15.41 15.98 5.80
N VAL A 334 -14.66 15.36 4.88
CA VAL A 334 -15.01 14.06 4.30
C VAL A 334 -13.96 13.05 4.74
N VAL A 335 -14.38 11.95 5.37
CA VAL A 335 -13.48 10.95 5.93
C VAL A 335 -13.49 9.72 5.04
N VAL A 336 -12.48 9.62 4.18
CA VAL A 336 -12.38 8.53 3.20
C VAL A 336 -11.50 7.44 3.80
N GLU A 337 -12.13 6.53 4.53
CA GLU A 337 -11.54 5.29 5.06
C GLU A 337 -12.43 4.10 4.69
N VAL A 338 -12.25 3.51 3.51
CA VAL A 338 -13.17 2.51 2.92
C VAL A 338 -13.38 1.31 3.84
N GLU A 339 -12.31 0.74 4.41
CA GLU A 339 -12.44 -0.41 5.31
C GLU A 339 -13.16 -0.01 6.61
N SER A 340 -12.72 1.10 7.23
CA SER A 340 -13.25 1.59 8.50
C SER A 340 -14.72 1.99 8.40
N ASN A 341 -15.11 2.61 7.27
CA ASN A 341 -16.48 3.05 7.01
C ASN A 341 -17.43 1.88 6.72
N LEU A 342 -16.94 0.70 6.30
CA LEU A 342 -17.75 -0.52 6.21
C LEU A 342 -17.94 -1.23 7.56
N LEU A 343 -17.16 -0.86 8.59
CA LEU A 343 -17.21 -1.49 9.90
C LEU A 343 -17.99 -0.63 10.91
N PRO A 344 -19.01 -1.18 11.61
CA PRO A 344 -19.73 -0.44 12.65
C PRO A 344 -18.80 0.15 13.72
N GLN A 345 -17.80 -0.62 14.16
CA GLN A 345 -16.84 -0.17 15.16
C GLN A 345 -15.95 0.98 14.64
N GLY A 346 -15.61 0.96 13.35
CA GLY A 346 -14.82 2.02 12.70
C GLY A 346 -15.59 3.33 12.67
N ARG A 347 -16.84 3.29 12.16
CA ARG A 347 -17.76 4.43 12.14
C ARG A 347 -18.02 4.99 13.54
N GLN A 348 -18.40 4.16 14.51
CA GLN A 348 -18.62 4.61 15.88
C GLN A 348 -17.39 5.27 16.50
N SER A 349 -16.19 4.74 16.24
CA SER A 349 -14.94 5.32 16.73
C SER A 349 -14.65 6.68 16.10
N MET A 350 -14.96 6.85 14.81
CA MET A 350 -14.83 8.13 14.11
C MET A 350 -15.84 9.15 14.64
N LEU A 351 -17.12 8.78 14.73
CA LEU A 351 -18.20 9.66 15.19
C LEU A 351 -18.01 10.13 16.64
N LYS A 352 -17.39 9.33 17.51
CA LYS A 352 -17.05 9.73 18.89
C LYS A 352 -16.04 10.88 18.95
N ARG A 353 -15.18 11.04 17.95
CA ARG A 353 -14.17 12.12 17.91
C ARG A 353 -14.80 13.48 17.62
N PHE A 354 -15.90 13.50 16.87
CA PHE A 354 -16.57 14.73 16.44
C PHE A 354 -17.82 14.98 17.32
N PRO A 355 -17.85 16.04 18.14
CA PRO A 355 -18.99 16.32 19.01
C PRO A 355 -20.23 16.76 18.22
N SER A 356 -21.38 16.15 18.48
CA SER A 356 -22.66 16.52 17.83
C SER A 356 -23.13 17.95 18.15
N SER A 357 -22.51 18.62 19.13
CA SER A 357 -22.75 20.04 19.42
C SER A 357 -22.12 20.99 18.38
N ARG A 358 -21.13 20.51 17.62
CA ARG A 358 -20.38 21.30 16.62
C ARG A 358 -20.49 20.76 15.21
N PHE A 359 -20.74 19.46 15.07
CA PHE A 359 -20.78 18.77 13.79
C PHE A 359 -22.13 18.10 13.55
N THR A 360 -22.60 18.21 12.32
CA THR A 360 -23.63 17.34 11.72
C THR A 360 -22.91 16.16 11.07
N LYS A 361 -23.35 14.94 11.40
CA LYS A 361 -22.70 13.69 11.01
C LYS A 361 -23.55 12.97 9.97
N SER A 362 -23.01 12.76 8.77
CA SER A 362 -23.71 12.05 7.71
C SER A 362 -22.89 10.89 7.16
N ALA A 363 -23.61 9.84 6.75
CA ALA A 363 -23.05 8.75 5.95
C ALA A 363 -23.65 8.79 4.54
N VAL A 364 -22.81 8.52 3.54
CA VAL A 364 -23.24 8.44 2.13
C VAL A 364 -22.94 7.03 1.63
N VAL A 365 -23.98 6.26 1.30
CA VAL A 365 -23.85 4.86 0.89
C VAL A 365 -23.74 4.76 -0.64
N LEU A 366 -22.61 4.23 -1.10
CA LEU A 366 -22.21 4.13 -2.50
C LEU A 366 -22.15 2.65 -2.91
N MET A 367 -23.29 2.05 -3.22
CA MET A 367 -23.38 0.63 -3.60
C MET A 367 -24.42 0.40 -4.71
N GLY A 368 -24.13 -0.57 -5.58
CA GLY A 368 -24.96 -0.90 -6.74
C GLY A 368 -24.67 -0.01 -7.95
N GLU A 369 -25.62 0.03 -8.88
CA GLU A 369 -25.50 0.81 -10.11
C GLU A 369 -25.43 2.32 -9.80
N PRO A 370 -24.34 3.02 -10.18
CA PRO A 370 -24.21 4.46 -9.93
C PRO A 370 -25.21 5.30 -10.72
N SER A 371 -25.38 6.56 -10.31
CA SER A 371 -26.15 7.54 -11.10
C SER A 371 -25.54 7.77 -12.49
N GLU A 372 -26.35 8.17 -13.47
CA GLU A 372 -25.89 8.45 -14.84
C GLU A 372 -24.74 9.46 -14.88
N GLU A 373 -24.82 10.53 -14.08
CA GLU A 373 -23.73 11.52 -13.95
C GLU A 373 -22.42 10.88 -13.49
N THR A 374 -22.50 9.93 -12.54
CA THR A 374 -21.33 9.20 -12.07
C THR A 374 -20.76 8.29 -13.16
N LYS A 375 -21.62 7.60 -13.93
CA LYS A 375 -21.20 6.71 -15.02
C LYS A 375 -20.47 7.46 -16.12
N GLU A 376 -21.04 8.56 -16.61
CA GLU A 376 -20.43 9.40 -17.66
C GLU A 376 -19.04 9.88 -17.23
N ARG A 377 -18.92 10.28 -15.97
CA ARG A 377 -17.67 10.76 -15.40
C ARG A 377 -16.64 9.66 -15.21
N THR A 378 -17.05 8.47 -14.76
CA THR A 378 -16.17 7.30 -14.71
C THR A 378 -15.67 6.94 -16.10
N HIS A 379 -16.51 6.99 -17.14
CA HIS A 379 -16.08 6.78 -18.52
C HIS A 379 -15.08 7.85 -18.98
N ALA A 380 -15.29 9.12 -18.63
CA ALA A 380 -14.33 10.18 -18.92
C ALA A 380 -12.96 9.92 -18.26
N LEU A 381 -12.95 9.51 -16.99
CA LEU A 381 -11.72 9.14 -16.26
C LEU A 381 -11.04 7.91 -16.85
N MET A 382 -11.79 6.87 -17.24
CA MET A 382 -11.21 5.69 -17.90
C MET A 382 -10.54 6.06 -19.22
N LEU A 383 -11.16 6.95 -19.99
CA LEU A 383 -10.63 7.45 -21.25
C LEU A 383 -9.35 8.27 -21.02
N GLU A 384 -9.32 9.10 -19.97
CA GLU A 384 -8.12 9.83 -19.55
C GLU A 384 -7.00 8.88 -19.09
N ASP A 385 -7.31 7.89 -18.25
CA ASP A 385 -6.36 6.87 -17.78
C ASP A 385 -5.76 6.10 -18.97
N LYS A 386 -6.58 5.77 -19.97
CA LYS A 386 -6.14 5.06 -21.18
C LYS A 386 -5.23 5.94 -22.04
N LYS A 387 -5.58 7.22 -22.22
CA LYS A 387 -4.71 8.21 -22.88
C LYS A 387 -3.39 8.40 -22.13
N ALA A 388 -3.43 8.49 -20.81
CA ALA A 388 -2.25 8.63 -19.97
C ALA A 388 -1.34 7.40 -20.03
N LYS A 389 -1.91 6.19 -19.97
CA LYS A 389 -1.16 4.92 -20.13
C LYS A 389 -0.52 4.81 -21.52
N ALA A 390 -1.25 5.15 -22.58
CA ALA A 390 -0.71 5.17 -23.94
C ALA A 390 0.44 6.19 -24.09
N LYS A 391 0.29 7.40 -23.53
CA LYS A 391 1.34 8.42 -23.52
C LYS A 391 2.56 7.98 -22.71
N ALA A 392 2.35 7.37 -21.55
CA ALA A 392 3.41 6.85 -20.70
C ALA A 392 4.19 5.72 -21.38
N GLU A 393 3.52 4.78 -22.03
CA GLU A 393 4.15 3.69 -22.79
C GLU A 393 4.97 4.23 -23.96
N LYS A 394 4.43 5.18 -24.73
CA LYS A 394 5.18 5.84 -25.81
C LYS A 394 6.42 6.57 -25.29
N LYS A 395 6.29 7.28 -24.16
CA LYS A 395 7.42 7.94 -23.49
C LYS A 395 8.46 6.94 -22.98
N GLN A 396 8.04 5.82 -22.38
CA GLN A 396 8.96 4.77 -21.92
C GLN A 396 9.73 4.14 -23.08
N LYS A 397 9.04 3.82 -24.19
CA LYS A 397 9.69 3.30 -25.40
C LYS A 397 10.69 4.29 -25.99
N ALA A 398 10.35 5.59 -26.01
CA ALA A 398 11.27 6.64 -26.47
C ALA A 398 12.53 6.73 -25.57
N VAL A 399 12.35 6.77 -24.25
CA VAL A 399 13.47 6.82 -23.28
C VAL A 399 14.31 5.54 -23.34
N GLU A 400 13.71 4.37 -23.51
CA GLU A 400 14.45 3.10 -23.64
C GLU A 400 15.27 3.05 -24.94
N ALA A 401 14.69 3.52 -26.06
CA ALA A 401 15.41 3.65 -27.33
C ALA A 401 16.60 4.62 -27.22
N GLU A 402 16.42 5.76 -26.55
CA GLU A 402 17.48 6.72 -26.28
C GLU A 402 18.58 6.13 -25.38
N ARG A 403 18.19 5.46 -24.29
CA ARG A 403 19.14 4.79 -23.39
C ARG A 403 19.94 3.72 -24.12
N LYS A 404 19.33 2.97 -25.04
CA LYS A 404 20.01 1.97 -25.87
C LYS A 404 21.03 2.62 -26.81
N LYS A 405 20.67 3.74 -27.47
CA LYS A 405 21.59 4.53 -28.31
C LYS A 405 22.78 5.08 -27.50
N LEU A 406 22.52 5.71 -26.36
CA LEU A 406 23.57 6.26 -25.48
C LEU A 406 24.53 5.17 -24.95
N MET A 407 23.99 4.00 -24.60
CA MET A 407 24.80 2.85 -24.16
C MET A 407 25.67 2.28 -25.29
N GLU A 408 25.15 2.25 -26.53
CA GLU A 408 25.91 1.82 -27.69
C GLU A 408 27.04 2.80 -28.04
N GLU A 409 26.77 4.12 -27.99
CA GLU A 409 27.80 5.16 -28.16
C GLU A 409 28.88 5.08 -27.08
N ARG A 410 28.50 4.91 -25.82
CA ARG A 410 29.46 4.68 -24.72
C ARG A 410 30.29 3.42 -24.94
N ARG A 411 29.70 2.34 -25.46
CA ARG A 411 30.43 1.10 -25.79
C ARG A 411 31.43 1.34 -26.92
N LYS A 412 31.05 2.04 -27.99
CA LYS A 412 31.95 2.40 -29.11
C LYS A 412 33.11 3.29 -28.64
N LYS A 413 32.84 4.33 -27.83
CA LYS A 413 33.87 5.20 -27.23
C LYS A 413 34.82 4.42 -26.31
N ALA A 414 34.30 3.48 -25.50
CA ALA A 414 35.12 2.64 -24.64
C ALA A 414 35.99 1.64 -25.44
N GLU A 415 35.48 1.10 -26.54
CA GLU A 415 36.24 0.20 -27.43
C GLU A 415 37.34 0.96 -28.19
N GLN A 416 37.04 2.15 -28.71
CA GLN A 416 38.03 3.05 -29.32
C GLN A 416 39.12 3.45 -28.31
N ALA A 417 38.75 3.83 -27.08
CA ALA A 417 39.72 4.13 -26.02
C ALA A 417 40.58 2.90 -25.65
N LYS A 418 40.02 1.69 -25.69
CA LYS A 418 40.76 0.43 -25.46
C LYS A 418 41.72 0.11 -26.61
N LYS A 419 41.31 0.32 -27.87
CA LYS A 419 42.16 0.15 -29.06
C LYS A 419 43.31 1.16 -29.08
N ALA A 420 43.02 2.43 -28.78
CA ALA A 420 44.04 3.48 -28.64
C ALA A 420 45.07 3.15 -27.53
N ARG A 421 44.63 2.60 -26.40
CA ARG A 421 45.52 2.19 -25.29
C ARG A 421 46.37 0.94 -25.60
N LEU A 422 46.00 0.14 -26.60
CA LEU A 422 46.71 -1.08 -27.02
C LEU A 422 47.66 -0.87 -28.21
N GLY A 423 47.76 0.35 -28.76
CA GLY A 423 48.76 0.69 -29.78
C GLY A 423 48.58 0.00 -31.13
N LEU A 424 47.35 -0.42 -31.46
CA LEU A 424 47.02 -0.96 -32.79
C LEU A 424 46.87 0.21 -33.79
N PRO A 425 47.46 0.13 -35.00
CA PRO A 425 47.37 1.20 -35.98
C PRO A 425 46.00 1.20 -36.64
N ASP A 426 45.15 2.12 -36.19
CA ASP A 426 44.12 2.86 -36.94
C ASP A 426 43.58 3.91 -35.97
N ALA A 427 44.34 4.99 -35.84
CA ALA A 427 44.06 6.11 -34.96
C ALA A 427 44.30 7.42 -35.72
N ALA A 428 43.42 7.73 -36.67
CA ALA A 428 43.15 9.08 -37.14
C ALA A 428 42.00 9.01 -38.14
N GLU A 429 40.80 9.44 -37.76
CA GLU A 429 40.11 10.57 -38.40
C GLU A 429 38.70 10.78 -37.82
N GLU A 430 38.31 12.05 -37.88
CA GLU A 430 37.01 12.67 -37.59
C GLU A 430 36.56 12.81 -36.14
N GLU A 431 37.17 13.83 -35.53
CA GLU A 431 36.44 14.82 -34.75
C GLU A 431 35.37 15.49 -35.65
N SER A 432 34.11 15.04 -35.53
CA SER A 432 32.96 15.92 -35.77
C SER A 432 31.98 15.74 -34.61
N LEU A 433 31.86 16.81 -33.83
CA LEU A 433 30.80 17.00 -32.85
C LEU A 433 29.49 17.09 -33.62
N ALA A 434 28.82 15.94 -33.78
CA ALA A 434 27.40 15.94 -34.11
C ALA A 434 26.65 16.58 -32.93
N GLU A 435 26.11 17.77 -33.18
CA GLU A 435 25.05 18.37 -32.36
C GLU A 435 24.02 17.30 -31.99
N ALA A 436 23.68 17.24 -30.72
CA ALA A 436 22.49 16.51 -30.28
C ALA A 436 21.31 17.08 -31.08
N PRO A 437 20.58 16.28 -31.88
CA PRO A 437 19.41 16.80 -32.57
C PRO A 437 18.42 17.31 -31.53
N GLU A 438 17.83 18.47 -31.79
CA GLU A 438 16.76 19.10 -30.99
C GLU A 438 15.70 18.05 -30.57
N ILE A 439 15.76 17.64 -29.30
CA ILE A 439 14.95 16.55 -28.74
C ILE A 439 13.53 17.04 -28.38
N GLU A 440 13.35 18.35 -28.18
CA GLU A 440 12.08 18.92 -27.72
C GLU A 440 10.92 18.76 -28.71
N GLU A 441 11.20 18.74 -30.03
CA GLU A 441 10.14 18.71 -31.04
C GLU A 441 9.49 17.31 -31.22
N SER A 442 10.25 16.23 -30.99
CA SER A 442 9.72 14.84 -31.08
C SER A 442 8.87 14.42 -29.87
N LEU A 443 9.04 15.11 -28.74
CA LEU A 443 8.20 14.95 -27.53
C LEU A 443 6.96 15.85 -27.57
N ALA A 444 7.02 16.97 -28.30
CA ALA A 444 5.92 17.92 -28.46
C ALA A 444 4.75 17.36 -29.31
N ASN A 445 5.02 16.51 -30.32
CA ASN A 445 3.99 15.86 -31.14
C ASN A 445 3.42 14.56 -30.49
N THR A 446 2.95 14.67 -29.24
CA THR A 446 2.14 13.65 -28.55
C THR A 446 0.71 14.12 -28.23
N SER A 447 0.21 15.10 -28.97
CA SER A 447 -1.21 15.43 -29.11
C SER A 447 -1.67 14.78 -30.43
N GLU A 448 -2.54 13.79 -30.52
CA GLU A 448 -3.53 13.19 -29.65
C GLU A 448 -3.54 11.71 -30.01
N ILE A 449 -3.40 10.80 -29.04
CA ILE A 449 -3.75 9.41 -29.30
C ILE A 449 -5.26 9.34 -29.11
N GLU A 450 -6.01 9.28 -30.21
CA GLU A 450 -7.43 8.96 -30.17
C GLU A 450 -7.57 7.52 -29.69
N VAL A 451 -8.01 7.37 -28.45
CA VAL A 451 -8.35 6.07 -27.88
C VAL A 451 -9.80 6.14 -27.44
N GLU A 452 -10.61 5.23 -27.97
CA GLU A 452 -11.98 5.03 -27.56
C GLU A 452 -12.08 3.92 -26.51
N LEU A 453 -13.10 4.01 -25.66
CA LEU A 453 -13.46 2.90 -24.77
C LEU A 453 -14.10 1.78 -25.59
N THR A 454 -13.71 0.54 -25.32
CA THR A 454 -14.38 -0.63 -25.91
C THR A 454 -15.79 -0.78 -25.34
N GLU A 455 -16.68 -1.51 -26.03
CA GLU A 455 -18.03 -1.79 -25.53
C GLU A 455 -18.01 -2.52 -24.16
N GLU A 456 -17.00 -3.37 -23.93
CA GLU A 456 -16.78 -4.01 -22.62
C GLU A 456 -16.35 -3.01 -21.51
N GLU A 457 -15.58 -1.98 -21.87
CA GLU A 457 -15.17 -0.92 -20.94
C GLU A 457 -16.34 0.01 -20.60
N LYS A 458 -17.19 0.34 -21.59
CA LYS A 458 -18.43 1.11 -21.39
C LYS A 458 -19.47 0.37 -20.54
N GLY A 459 -19.39 -0.96 -20.46
CA GLY A 459 -20.22 -1.77 -19.58
C GLY A 459 -19.77 -1.76 -18.11
N ARG A 460 -18.61 -1.17 -17.78
CA ARG A 460 -18.09 -1.14 -16.40
C ARG A 460 -18.47 0.15 -15.68
N TRP A 461 -19.07 0.00 -14.51
CA TRP A 461 -19.44 1.15 -13.67
C TRP A 461 -18.29 1.76 -12.87
N HIS A 462 -17.15 1.05 -12.77
CA HIS A 462 -16.00 1.46 -11.97
C HIS A 462 -14.71 1.17 -12.72
N ARG A 463 -13.75 2.08 -12.63
CA ARG A 463 -12.43 1.91 -13.25
C ARG A 463 -11.54 1.02 -12.41
N LYS A 464 -10.60 0.34 -13.06
CA LYS A 464 -9.59 -0.48 -12.38
C LYS A 464 -8.37 0.38 -12.07
N CYS A 465 -8.15 0.64 -10.79
CA CYS A 465 -6.96 1.31 -10.30
C CYS A 465 -5.76 0.35 -10.20
N ASP A 466 -4.54 0.89 -10.25
CA ASP A 466 -3.31 0.10 -10.12
C ASP A 466 -3.08 -0.33 -8.66
N LEU A 467 -3.54 0.47 -7.69
CA LEU A 467 -3.61 0.13 -6.27
C LEU A 467 -5.04 -0.26 -5.91
N PRO A 468 -5.24 -1.35 -5.16
CA PRO A 468 -6.57 -1.67 -4.63
C PRO A 468 -6.96 -0.64 -3.56
N ASP A 469 -8.26 -0.38 -3.41
CA ASP A 469 -8.78 0.51 -2.38
C ASP A 469 -8.40 -0.01 -0.99
N VAL A 470 -8.66 -1.28 -0.72
CA VAL A 470 -8.33 -1.96 0.54
C VAL A 470 -7.48 -3.19 0.23
N SER A 471 -6.43 -3.43 1.02
CA SER A 471 -5.54 -4.58 0.77
C SER A 471 -6.30 -5.91 0.89
N PRO A 472 -5.98 -6.93 0.06
CA PRO A 472 -6.65 -8.24 0.14
C PRO A 472 -6.57 -8.89 1.54
N ALA A 473 -5.47 -8.67 2.26
CA ALA A 473 -5.29 -9.16 3.61
C ALA A 473 -6.21 -8.46 4.63
N ALA A 474 -6.43 -7.16 4.46
CA ALA A 474 -7.36 -6.39 5.29
C ALA A 474 -8.81 -6.83 5.01
N VAL A 475 -9.22 -6.90 3.74
CA VAL A 475 -10.54 -7.43 3.35
C VAL A 475 -10.78 -8.81 3.94
N ALA A 476 -9.84 -9.75 3.78
CA ALA A 476 -9.94 -11.10 4.32
C ALA A 476 -10.14 -11.16 5.85
N LYS A 477 -9.63 -10.16 6.57
CA LYS A 477 -9.73 -10.07 8.03
C LYS A 477 -11.07 -9.49 8.49
N SER A 478 -11.64 -8.56 7.74
CA SER A 478 -12.75 -7.71 8.20
C SER A 478 -14.09 -7.95 7.48
N PHE A 479 -14.11 -8.59 6.31
CA PHE A 479 -15.31 -8.65 5.45
C PHE A 479 -16.55 -9.28 6.11
N ASN A 480 -16.38 -10.25 7.01
CA ASN A 480 -17.49 -10.85 7.76
C ASN A 480 -18.23 -9.86 8.68
N ASN A 481 -17.58 -8.73 9.00
CA ASN A 481 -18.13 -7.69 9.87
C ASN A 481 -18.61 -6.46 9.09
N PHE A 482 -18.57 -6.48 7.75
CA PHE A 482 -19.06 -5.36 6.95
C PHE A 482 -20.57 -5.19 7.12
N LYS A 483 -20.99 -3.95 7.37
CA LYS A 483 -22.40 -3.57 7.54
C LYS A 483 -22.65 -2.19 6.96
N LEU A 484 -23.88 -1.94 6.53
CA LEU A 484 -24.34 -0.59 6.19
C LEU A 484 -24.41 0.30 7.45
N PRO A 485 -24.27 1.63 7.31
CA PRO A 485 -24.43 2.57 8.41
C PRO A 485 -25.89 2.63 8.88
N GLU A 486 -26.07 2.73 10.19
CA GLU A 486 -27.37 2.82 10.88
C GLU A 486 -27.42 4.12 11.71
N VAL A 487 -28.59 4.73 11.84
CA VAL A 487 -28.77 6.00 12.57
C VAL A 487 -28.42 5.85 14.05
N GLU A 488 -28.65 4.66 14.60
CA GLU A 488 -28.34 4.22 15.96
C GLU A 488 -26.84 4.32 16.29
N GLU A 489 -25.97 4.35 15.29
CA GLU A 489 -24.53 4.54 15.47
C GLU A 489 -24.13 5.99 15.79
N GLY A 490 -25.07 6.94 15.67
CA GLY A 490 -24.90 8.36 15.98
C GLY A 490 -24.77 9.26 14.75
N PHE A 491 -25.28 8.82 13.60
CA PHE A 491 -25.45 9.66 12.41
C PHE A 491 -26.70 10.53 12.54
N ASP A 492 -26.61 11.78 12.09
CA ASP A 492 -27.77 12.66 11.92
C ASP A 492 -28.50 12.35 10.59
N GLU A 493 -27.78 11.86 9.58
CA GLU A 493 -28.32 11.52 8.26
C GLU A 493 -27.58 10.33 7.63
N VAL A 494 -28.32 9.43 6.95
CA VAL A 494 -27.77 8.37 6.11
C VAL A 494 -28.43 8.45 4.74
N SER A 495 -27.65 8.73 3.70
CA SER A 495 -28.13 8.90 2.33
C SER A 495 -27.67 7.79 1.39
N PHE A 496 -28.48 7.49 0.38
CA PHE A 496 -28.26 6.40 -0.58
C PHE A 496 -28.36 6.95 -2.02
N PRO A 497 -27.37 7.74 -2.49
CA PRO A 497 -27.48 8.47 -3.76
C PRO A 497 -27.46 7.59 -5.02
N TRP A 498 -26.99 6.34 -4.95
CA TRP A 498 -26.92 5.46 -6.12
C TRP A 498 -28.13 4.56 -6.25
N GLN A 499 -28.47 3.82 -5.19
CA GLN A 499 -29.54 2.84 -5.19
C GLN A 499 -30.29 2.84 -3.85
N PRO A 500 -31.55 2.41 -3.80
CA PRO A 500 -32.28 2.26 -2.54
C PRO A 500 -31.61 1.27 -1.57
N VAL A 501 -31.88 1.44 -0.27
CA VAL A 501 -31.30 0.64 0.83
C VAL A 501 -31.43 -0.87 0.62
N ASP A 502 -32.54 -1.35 0.07
CA ASP A 502 -32.78 -2.77 -0.18
C ASP A 502 -31.81 -3.35 -1.22
N VAL A 503 -31.45 -2.56 -2.23
CA VAL A 503 -30.50 -2.95 -3.28
C VAL A 503 -29.09 -2.94 -2.69
N CYS A 504 -28.71 -1.89 -1.96
CA CYS A 504 -27.40 -1.82 -1.30
C CYS A 504 -27.19 -2.99 -0.31
N THR A 505 -28.24 -3.39 0.41
CA THR A 505 -28.19 -4.52 1.34
C THR A 505 -27.94 -5.84 0.60
N LYS A 506 -28.60 -6.05 -0.54
CA LYS A 506 -28.38 -7.24 -1.40
C LYS A 506 -26.98 -7.26 -2.01
N GLU A 507 -26.51 -6.12 -2.52
CA GLU A 507 -25.16 -5.97 -3.06
C GLU A 507 -24.09 -6.29 -2.01
N LEU A 508 -24.23 -5.76 -0.80
CA LEU A 508 -23.32 -6.05 0.31
C LEU A 508 -23.34 -7.54 0.67
N ALA A 509 -24.52 -8.15 0.81
CA ALA A 509 -24.66 -9.57 1.12
C ALA A 509 -24.05 -10.45 0.03
N GLY A 510 -24.30 -10.14 -1.24
CA GLY A 510 -23.71 -10.83 -2.39
C GLY A 510 -22.19 -10.71 -2.42
N TYR A 511 -21.65 -9.52 -2.11
CA TYR A 511 -20.21 -9.30 -2.01
C TYR A 511 -19.58 -10.12 -0.87
N ILE A 512 -20.15 -10.06 0.34
CA ILE A 512 -19.69 -10.86 1.49
C ILE A 512 -19.73 -12.36 1.14
N HIS A 513 -20.81 -12.84 0.53
CA HIS A 513 -20.93 -14.23 0.11
C HIS A 513 -19.83 -14.62 -0.91
N SER A 514 -19.59 -13.79 -1.93
CA SER A 514 -18.51 -14.02 -2.90
C SER A 514 -17.13 -14.08 -2.23
N LEU A 515 -16.89 -13.26 -1.21
CA LEU A 515 -15.67 -13.29 -0.42
C LEU A 515 -15.61 -14.52 0.49
N LYS A 516 -16.72 -14.96 1.10
CA LYS A 516 -16.76 -16.22 1.87
C LYS A 516 -16.31 -17.40 1.01
N LEU A 517 -16.71 -17.45 -0.26
CA LEU A 517 -16.34 -18.52 -1.20
C LEU A 517 -14.86 -18.45 -1.61
N THR A 518 -14.34 -17.24 -1.88
CA THR A 518 -13.00 -17.06 -2.47
C THR A 518 -11.88 -16.93 -1.45
N THR A 519 -12.17 -16.50 -0.22
CA THR A 519 -11.14 -16.12 0.77
C THR A 519 -10.88 -17.25 1.79
N ARG A 520 -9.62 -17.48 2.19
CA ARG A 520 -9.25 -18.54 3.15
C ARG A 520 -9.61 -18.17 4.60
N VAL A 521 -9.98 -19.18 5.41
CA VAL A 521 -10.15 -19.03 6.87
C VAL A 521 -8.83 -19.34 7.58
N GLU A 522 -8.07 -18.29 7.87
CA GLU A 522 -6.74 -18.43 8.45
C GLU A 522 -6.72 -18.79 9.93
N HIS A 523 -7.80 -18.59 10.67
CA HIS A 523 -7.86 -18.81 12.14
C HIS A 523 -8.47 -20.16 12.55
N LEU A 524 -9.10 -20.91 11.62
CA LEU A 524 -9.68 -22.23 11.86
C LEU A 524 -8.71 -23.20 12.55
N GLN A 525 -9.10 -23.92 13.60
CA GLN A 525 -8.23 -24.92 14.25
C GLN A 525 -8.94 -26.27 14.31
N PRO A 526 -8.20 -27.39 14.22
CA PRO A 526 -8.80 -28.71 14.30
C PRO A 526 -9.45 -28.91 15.67
N SER A 527 -10.75 -29.16 15.69
CA SER A 527 -11.50 -29.40 16.91
C SER A 527 -11.10 -30.69 17.60
N GLU A 528 -11.57 -30.86 18.84
CA GLU A 528 -11.38 -32.11 19.56
C GLU A 528 -12.08 -33.29 18.87
N TRP A 529 -13.22 -33.04 18.20
CA TRP A 529 -13.89 -34.04 17.37
C TRP A 529 -12.99 -34.53 16.24
N PHE A 530 -12.36 -33.61 15.49
CA PHE A 530 -11.43 -33.99 14.42
C PHE A 530 -10.28 -34.85 14.93
N LYS A 531 -9.68 -34.49 16.07
CA LYS A 531 -8.55 -35.26 16.64
C LYS A 531 -8.95 -36.68 17.02
N GLN A 532 -10.10 -36.83 17.67
CA GLN A 532 -10.62 -38.14 18.06
C GLN A 532 -10.94 -38.99 16.82
N GLU A 533 -11.60 -38.40 15.83
CA GLU A 533 -12.00 -39.11 14.62
C GLU A 533 -10.80 -39.46 13.72
N SER A 534 -9.82 -38.56 13.61
CA SER A 534 -8.54 -38.82 12.95
C SER A 534 -7.79 -39.99 13.60
N LEU A 535 -7.78 -40.05 14.95
CA LEU A 535 -7.16 -41.14 15.68
C LEU A 535 -7.89 -42.48 15.46
N LYS A 536 -9.23 -42.49 15.47
CA LYS A 536 -10.02 -43.69 15.17
C LYS A 536 -9.75 -44.21 13.76
N ARG A 537 -9.76 -43.32 12.76
CA ARG A 537 -9.45 -43.65 11.35
C ARG A 537 -8.03 -44.20 11.21
N SER A 538 -7.05 -43.59 11.89
CA SER A 538 -5.66 -44.07 11.91
C SER A 538 -5.52 -45.46 12.54
N LYS A 539 -6.24 -45.75 13.63
CA LYS A 539 -6.26 -47.08 14.26
C LYS A 539 -6.87 -48.12 13.33
N THR A 540 -8.03 -47.81 12.75
CA THR A 540 -8.74 -48.67 11.79
C THR A 540 -7.84 -49.03 10.61
N LEU A 541 -7.17 -48.05 9.98
CA LEU A 541 -6.24 -48.29 8.88
C LEU A 541 -5.02 -49.14 9.31
N THR A 542 -4.53 -48.95 10.53
CA THR A 542 -3.40 -49.72 11.04
C THR A 542 -3.80 -51.18 11.31
N GLU A 543 -4.99 -51.39 11.86
CA GLU A 543 -5.56 -52.73 12.10
C GLU A 543 -5.78 -53.47 10.79
N TRP A 544 -6.38 -52.85 9.78
CA TRP A 544 -6.56 -53.48 8.48
C TRP A 544 -5.24 -53.79 7.76
N ARG A 545 -4.27 -52.86 7.76
CA ARG A 545 -2.93 -53.13 7.20
C ARG A 545 -2.22 -54.27 7.92
N LYS A 546 -2.38 -54.35 9.24
CA LYS A 546 -1.83 -55.46 10.03
C LYS A 546 -2.48 -56.78 9.60
N LEU A 547 -3.80 -56.81 9.48
CA LEU A 547 -4.56 -58.00 9.11
C LEU A 547 -4.22 -58.47 7.68
N GLU A 548 -4.05 -57.55 6.74
CA GLU A 548 -3.55 -57.84 5.39
C GLU A 548 -2.12 -58.41 5.42
N SER A 549 -1.23 -57.81 6.21
CA SER A 549 0.14 -58.31 6.35
C SER A 549 0.19 -59.70 7.00
N GLU A 550 -0.71 -59.99 7.93
CA GLU A 550 -0.84 -61.31 8.55
C GLU A 550 -1.44 -62.33 7.56
N TRP A 551 -2.38 -61.91 6.72
CA TRP A 551 -2.95 -62.74 5.67
C TRP A 551 -1.94 -63.10 4.56
N LYS A 552 -1.05 -62.17 4.20
CA LYS A 552 0.00 -62.39 3.19
C LYS A 552 1.15 -63.29 3.69
N ASP A 553 1.30 -63.46 5.00
CA ASP A 553 2.30 -64.37 5.60
C ASP A 553 1.71 -65.79 5.74
N PRO A 554 2.24 -66.81 5.05
CA PRO A 554 1.67 -68.16 5.06
C PRO A 554 1.44 -68.74 6.47
N LYS A 555 2.37 -68.50 7.40
CA LYS A 555 2.28 -69.04 8.77
C LYS A 555 1.18 -68.37 9.58
N LYS A 556 1.00 -67.06 9.39
CA LYS A 556 -0.02 -66.29 10.11
C LYS A 556 -1.39 -66.45 9.47
N LYS A 557 -1.46 -66.62 8.15
CA LYS A 557 -2.68 -67.00 7.43
C LYS A 557 -3.26 -68.31 7.96
N GLU A 558 -2.43 -69.35 8.10
CA GLU A 558 -2.88 -70.63 8.67
C GLU A 558 -3.37 -70.47 10.11
N ALA A 559 -2.70 -69.66 10.92
CA ALA A 559 -3.15 -69.35 12.29
C ALA A 559 -4.48 -68.57 12.33
N LEU A 560 -4.73 -67.64 11.40
CA LEU A 560 -5.99 -66.91 11.29
C LEU A 560 -7.14 -67.84 10.88
N LEU A 561 -6.92 -68.69 9.88
CA LEU A 561 -7.88 -69.70 9.44
C LEU A 561 -8.18 -70.70 10.56
N GLN A 562 -7.16 -71.15 11.29
CA GLN A 562 -7.34 -72.05 12.43
C GLN A 562 -8.13 -71.40 13.56
N ARG A 563 -7.82 -70.15 13.91
CA ARG A 563 -8.58 -69.40 14.92
C ARG A 563 -10.05 -69.24 14.53
N LYS A 564 -10.34 -69.11 13.23
CA LYS A 564 -11.72 -69.05 12.73
C LYS A 564 -12.42 -70.40 12.81
N ARG A 565 -11.75 -71.50 12.42
CA ARG A 565 -12.27 -72.87 12.60
C ARG A 565 -12.58 -73.16 14.06
N ASP A 566 -11.71 -72.72 14.97
CA ASP A 566 -11.91 -72.87 16.41
C ASP A 566 -13.08 -72.03 16.93
N ALA A 567 -13.31 -70.83 16.38
CA ALA A 567 -14.43 -69.97 16.75
C ALA A 567 -15.80 -70.46 16.22
N LEU A 568 -15.81 -71.19 15.11
CA LEU A 568 -17.01 -71.82 14.53
C LEU A 568 -17.35 -73.18 15.16
N ARG A 569 -16.52 -73.66 16.10
CA ARG A 569 -16.76 -74.89 16.82
C ARG A 569 -17.97 -74.72 17.76
N PRO A 570 -19.00 -75.58 17.69
CA PRO A 570 -20.15 -75.48 18.58
C PRO A 570 -19.71 -75.63 20.05
N PRO A 571 -20.39 -74.97 21.01
CA PRO A 571 -20.13 -75.19 22.43
C PRO A 571 -20.44 -76.65 22.78
N ALA A 572 -19.55 -77.30 23.54
CA ALA A 572 -19.76 -78.67 24.01
C ALA A 572 -21.10 -78.77 24.76
N PRO A 573 -21.91 -79.82 24.52
CA PRO A 573 -23.15 -80.00 25.28
C PRO A 573 -22.83 -80.13 26.78
N GLU A 574 -23.55 -79.41 27.64
CA GLU A 574 -23.49 -79.62 29.09
C GLU A 574 -23.97 -81.05 29.38
N ALA A 575 -23.03 -81.94 29.68
CA ALA A 575 -23.31 -83.35 29.92
C ALA A 575 -23.64 -83.58 31.40
N ASP A 576 -24.93 -83.72 31.69
CA ASP A 576 -25.40 -84.55 32.80
C ASP A 576 -25.16 -86.02 32.45
N GLY A 577 -24.14 -86.62 33.07
CA GLY A 577 -24.11 -88.05 33.40
C GLY A 577 -24.05 -89.07 32.26
N GLU A 578 -22.83 -89.59 32.06
CA GLU A 578 -22.48 -90.96 31.64
C GLU A 578 -22.62 -91.35 30.16
N ASP A 579 -21.42 -91.60 29.59
CA ASP A 579 -21.08 -92.52 28.51
C ASP A 579 -21.69 -92.30 27.12
N LEU A 580 -21.02 -91.42 26.35
CA LEU A 580 -20.84 -91.61 24.91
C LEU A 580 -19.42 -91.20 24.49
N ASN A 581 -18.78 -92.13 23.78
CA ASN A 581 -17.58 -91.95 22.97
C ASN A 581 -17.85 -90.84 21.93
N MET A 582 -17.54 -89.59 22.26
CA MET A 582 -17.61 -88.46 21.34
C MET A 582 -16.35 -88.48 20.47
N GLU A 583 -16.49 -88.87 19.20
CA GLU A 583 -15.56 -88.49 18.15
C GLU A 583 -15.36 -86.96 18.25
N GLU A 584 -14.10 -86.50 18.21
CA GLU A 584 -13.82 -85.07 18.01
C GLU A 584 -14.58 -84.65 16.74
N GLU A 585 -15.68 -83.91 16.88
CA GLU A 585 -16.33 -83.28 15.73
C GLU A 585 -15.28 -82.40 15.04
N GLU A 586 -14.83 -82.85 13.87
CA GLU A 586 -13.88 -82.15 13.02
C GLU A 586 -14.40 -80.72 12.81
N ALA A 587 -13.52 -79.72 13.04
CA ALA A 587 -13.92 -78.33 12.90
C ALA A 587 -14.51 -78.09 11.50
N PRO A 588 -15.65 -77.39 11.37
CA PRO A 588 -16.33 -77.25 10.08
C PRO A 588 -15.40 -76.66 9.02
N GLU A 589 -15.39 -77.26 7.82
CA GLU A 589 -14.65 -76.72 6.68
C GLU A 589 -15.13 -75.31 6.36
N LEU A 590 -14.20 -74.37 6.21
CA LEU A 590 -14.52 -73.00 5.85
C LEU A 590 -15.02 -72.97 4.39
N PRO A 591 -16.06 -72.19 4.08
CA PRO A 591 -16.58 -72.09 2.72
C PRO A 591 -15.50 -71.53 1.79
N VAL A 592 -15.34 -72.15 0.62
CA VAL A 592 -14.49 -71.64 -0.45
C VAL A 592 -15.26 -70.50 -1.14
N ILE A 593 -14.88 -69.27 -0.83
CA ILE A 593 -15.46 -68.05 -1.39
C ILE A 593 -14.38 -67.39 -2.24
N ASP A 594 -14.66 -67.13 -3.52
CA ASP A 594 -13.76 -66.34 -4.37
C ASP A 594 -13.89 -64.85 -4.01
N PRO A 595 -12.84 -64.21 -3.48
CA PRO A 595 -12.92 -62.81 -3.08
C PRO A 595 -13.25 -61.85 -4.23
N GLU A 596 -12.93 -62.18 -5.48
CA GLU A 596 -13.17 -61.31 -6.64
C GLU A 596 -14.63 -61.34 -7.14
N GLU A 597 -15.37 -62.43 -6.87
CA GLU A 597 -16.78 -62.60 -7.30
C GLU A 597 -17.81 -62.14 -6.24
N VAL A 598 -17.39 -61.86 -5.01
CA VAL A 598 -18.29 -61.38 -3.95
C VAL A 598 -18.76 -59.95 -4.23
N GLU A 599 -20.06 -59.69 -4.09
CA GLU A 599 -20.61 -58.33 -4.20
C GLU A 599 -20.11 -57.46 -3.03
N VAL A 600 -19.29 -56.45 -3.35
CA VAL A 600 -18.49 -55.68 -2.39
C VAL A 600 -19.34 -55.02 -1.30
N PHE A 601 -20.53 -54.53 -1.67
CA PHE A 601 -21.39 -53.80 -0.75
C PHE A 601 -22.21 -54.69 0.19
N ASP A 602 -22.41 -55.97 -0.17
CA ASP A 602 -23.17 -56.95 0.62
C ASP A 602 -22.33 -57.59 1.75
N VAL A 603 -21.00 -57.39 1.73
CA VAL A 603 -20.10 -57.91 2.77
C VAL A 603 -20.34 -57.22 4.12
N GLU A 604 -20.82 -57.95 5.13
CA GLU A 604 -21.08 -57.39 6.46
C GLU A 604 -19.78 -57.06 7.23
N ASP A 605 -18.82 -57.98 7.27
CA ASP A 605 -17.50 -57.79 7.89
C ASP A 605 -16.39 -57.73 6.83
N VAL A 606 -15.81 -56.54 6.63
CA VAL A 606 -14.71 -56.35 5.66
C VAL A 606 -13.41 -57.05 6.06
N CYS A 607 -13.26 -57.45 7.31
CA CYS A 607 -12.12 -58.22 7.80
C CYS A 607 -12.25 -59.72 7.54
N ASP A 608 -13.45 -60.19 7.18
CA ASP A 608 -13.74 -61.61 6.94
C ASP A 608 -14.97 -61.79 6.04
N ILE A 609 -14.76 -62.16 4.78
CA ILE A 609 -15.84 -62.38 3.80
C ILE A 609 -16.61 -63.70 3.99
N GLY A 610 -16.36 -64.44 5.08
CA GLY A 610 -16.96 -65.74 5.35
C GLY A 610 -16.00 -66.92 5.17
N SER A 611 -14.93 -66.76 4.38
CA SER A 611 -13.84 -67.75 4.22
C SER A 611 -12.68 -67.56 5.20
N GLY A 612 -12.69 -66.49 6.00
CA GLY A 612 -11.56 -66.04 6.82
C GLY A 612 -10.68 -65.02 6.11
N GLU A 613 -10.91 -64.81 4.81
CA GLU A 613 -10.19 -63.85 3.99
C GLU A 613 -10.74 -62.43 4.17
N PRO A 614 -9.90 -61.41 4.41
CA PRO A 614 -10.36 -60.03 4.40
C PRO A 614 -10.68 -59.56 2.98
N LEU A 615 -11.66 -58.68 2.84
CA LEU A 615 -12.09 -58.11 1.55
C LEU A 615 -10.96 -57.37 0.81
N PHE A 616 -9.99 -56.86 1.56
CA PHE A 616 -8.84 -56.11 1.06
C PHE A 616 -7.58 -56.97 0.92
N SER A 617 -7.69 -58.30 0.87
CA SER A 617 -6.52 -59.19 0.73
C SER A 617 -5.71 -58.94 -0.55
N CYS A 618 -6.39 -58.55 -1.64
CA CYS A 618 -5.81 -58.20 -2.93
C CYS A 618 -5.29 -56.76 -3.02
N PHE A 619 -5.33 -55.96 -1.94
CA PHE A 619 -4.85 -54.59 -1.99
C PHE A 619 -3.37 -54.51 -2.33
N THR A 620 -3.04 -53.57 -3.19
CA THR A 620 -1.68 -53.13 -3.47
C THR A 620 -1.35 -51.85 -2.69
N PHE A 621 -0.10 -51.40 -2.80
CA PHE A 621 0.34 -50.17 -2.14
C PHE A 621 -0.49 -48.94 -2.61
N GLU A 622 -0.80 -48.89 -3.90
CA GLU A 622 -1.60 -47.85 -4.52
C GLU A 622 -3.03 -47.81 -3.96
N ASP A 623 -3.64 -48.97 -3.73
CA ASP A 623 -4.99 -49.09 -3.13
C ASP A 623 -5.02 -48.56 -1.70
N TRP A 624 -4.00 -48.87 -0.90
CA TRP A 624 -3.86 -48.33 0.45
C TRP A 624 -3.66 -46.83 0.50
N ALA A 625 -2.95 -46.27 -0.48
CA ALA A 625 -2.76 -44.83 -0.60
C ALA A 625 -4.07 -44.14 -1.03
N LEU A 626 -4.82 -44.74 -1.95
CA LEU A 626 -6.14 -44.26 -2.38
C LEU A 626 -7.20 -44.37 -1.27
N LEU A 627 -7.16 -45.42 -0.45
CA LEU A 627 -8.00 -45.53 0.74
C LEU A 627 -7.63 -44.43 1.77
N GLY A 628 -6.33 -44.27 2.04
CA GLY A 628 -5.83 -43.27 2.99
C GLY A 628 -6.26 -41.85 2.63
N ILE A 629 -6.15 -41.45 1.36
CA ILE A 629 -6.54 -40.10 0.94
C ILE A 629 -8.06 -39.90 0.99
N ARG A 630 -8.89 -40.94 0.72
CA ARG A 630 -10.35 -40.88 0.93
C ARG A 630 -10.67 -40.58 2.39
N PHE A 631 -10.07 -41.32 3.32
CA PHE A 631 -10.23 -41.09 4.76
C PHE A 631 -9.85 -39.67 5.18
N GLU A 632 -8.75 -39.15 4.67
CA GLU A 632 -8.23 -37.84 5.05
C GLU A 632 -9.06 -36.69 4.49
N LEU A 633 -9.37 -36.71 3.18
CA LEU A 633 -10.08 -35.62 2.55
C LEU A 633 -11.57 -35.59 2.94
N GLN A 634 -12.22 -36.74 3.13
CA GLN A 634 -13.57 -36.80 3.68
C GLN A 634 -13.60 -36.22 5.11
N LEU A 635 -12.67 -36.63 5.97
CA LEU A 635 -12.57 -36.09 7.33
C LEU A 635 -12.32 -34.58 7.31
N LEU A 636 -11.47 -34.09 6.40
CA LEU A 636 -11.16 -32.67 6.27
C LEU A 636 -12.40 -31.84 5.93
N LEU A 637 -13.22 -32.28 4.98
CA LEU A 637 -14.43 -31.56 4.58
C LEU A 637 -15.47 -31.55 5.71
N LEU A 638 -15.68 -32.69 6.39
CA LEU A 638 -16.57 -32.76 7.55
C LEU A 638 -16.08 -31.90 8.71
N ALA A 639 -14.78 -31.94 9.00
CA ALA A 639 -14.17 -31.13 10.06
C ALA A 639 -14.22 -29.65 9.73
N PHE A 640 -13.97 -29.26 8.48
CA PHE A 640 -14.11 -27.88 8.05
C PHE A 640 -15.52 -27.34 8.32
N LYS A 641 -16.55 -28.09 7.92
CA LYS A 641 -17.95 -27.71 8.13
C LYS A 641 -18.28 -27.55 9.62
N LYS A 642 -17.80 -28.46 10.48
CA LYS A 642 -18.04 -28.43 11.93
C LYS A 642 -17.25 -27.35 12.66
N ASP A 643 -15.98 -27.21 12.33
CA ASP A 643 -15.06 -26.34 13.05
C ASP A 643 -15.27 -24.87 12.66
N LEU A 644 -15.80 -24.62 11.45
CA LEU A 644 -16.15 -23.29 11.01
C LEU A 644 -17.50 -22.81 11.55
N ASP A 645 -18.45 -23.73 11.73
CA ASP A 645 -19.78 -23.46 12.30
C ASP A 645 -20.53 -22.29 11.62
N ASP A 646 -20.38 -22.16 10.29
CA ASP A 646 -21.08 -21.15 9.48
C ASP A 646 -22.02 -21.86 8.48
N PRO A 647 -23.37 -21.71 8.62
CA PRO A 647 -24.33 -22.38 7.74
C PRO A 647 -24.25 -21.90 6.29
N GLU A 648 -23.73 -20.70 6.03
CA GLU A 648 -23.54 -20.16 4.68
C GLU A 648 -22.20 -20.57 4.06
N ARG A 649 -21.32 -21.23 4.83
CA ARG A 649 -19.99 -21.63 4.41
C ARG A 649 -19.67 -23.05 4.85
N THR A 650 -20.30 -24.02 4.19
CA THR A 650 -20.15 -25.44 4.52
C THR A 650 -18.97 -26.12 3.82
N ASN A 651 -18.40 -25.49 2.79
CA ASN A 651 -17.34 -26.01 1.94
C ASN A 651 -16.34 -24.90 1.53
N PHE A 652 -15.32 -25.26 0.74
CA PHE A 652 -14.31 -24.32 0.25
C PHE A 652 -13.83 -24.70 -1.16
N HIS A 653 -13.32 -23.70 -1.88
CA HIS A 653 -12.75 -23.87 -3.22
C HIS A 653 -11.49 -24.75 -3.19
N GLU A 654 -11.33 -25.63 -4.18
CA GLU A 654 -10.23 -26.61 -4.27
C GLU A 654 -8.82 -26.03 -4.11
N SER A 655 -8.61 -24.77 -4.53
CA SER A 655 -7.33 -24.05 -4.37
C SER A 655 -6.88 -23.89 -2.92
N HIS A 656 -7.79 -24.07 -1.97
CA HIS A 656 -7.54 -23.97 -0.53
C HIS A 656 -7.33 -25.34 0.13
N LEU A 657 -7.52 -26.44 -0.59
CA LEU A 657 -7.34 -27.80 -0.10
C LEU A 657 -5.93 -28.04 0.49
N PRO A 658 -4.82 -27.66 -0.19
CA PRO A 658 -3.48 -27.88 0.38
C PRO A 658 -3.26 -27.11 1.69
N PHE A 659 -3.83 -25.91 1.81
CA PHE A 659 -3.75 -25.08 3.01
C PHE A 659 -4.46 -25.74 4.19
N TYR A 660 -5.73 -26.13 4.02
CA TYR A 660 -6.48 -26.77 5.09
C TYR A 660 -5.93 -28.16 5.43
N TYR A 661 -5.50 -28.95 4.43
CA TYR A 661 -4.85 -30.23 4.67
C TYR A 661 -3.60 -30.06 5.56
N GLY A 662 -2.72 -29.09 5.24
CA GLY A 662 -1.57 -28.75 6.06
C GLY A 662 -1.94 -28.31 7.49
N LYS A 663 -3.04 -27.60 7.63
CA LYS A 663 -3.52 -27.08 8.92
C LYS A 663 -4.06 -28.18 9.83
N TYR A 664 -4.85 -29.10 9.28
CA TYR A 664 -5.52 -30.18 9.99
C TYR A 664 -4.60 -31.36 10.28
N PHE A 665 -3.88 -31.85 9.27
CA PHE A 665 -3.04 -33.03 9.42
C PHE A 665 -1.59 -32.72 9.82
N LYS A 666 -1.18 -31.44 9.87
CA LYS A 666 0.20 -31.00 10.15
C LYS A 666 1.22 -31.63 9.19
N LYS A 667 0.80 -31.97 7.97
CA LYS A 667 1.62 -32.50 6.87
C LYS A 667 1.20 -31.89 5.54
N GLN A 668 2.13 -31.77 4.61
CA GLN A 668 1.84 -31.24 3.27
C GLN A 668 1.11 -32.28 2.41
N LEU A 669 0.13 -31.83 1.61
CA LEU A 669 -0.55 -32.65 0.62
C LEU A 669 0.40 -32.91 -0.55
N ASN A 670 0.85 -34.16 -0.71
CA ASN A 670 1.83 -34.53 -1.73
C ASN A 670 1.14 -35.01 -3.02
N MET A 671 0.72 -34.09 -3.88
CA MET A 671 0.02 -34.42 -5.14
C MET A 671 0.91 -35.22 -6.11
N ARG A 672 2.22 -34.90 -6.14
CA ARG A 672 3.20 -35.59 -6.98
C ARG A 672 3.31 -37.08 -6.67
N PHE A 673 3.11 -37.47 -5.41
CA PHE A 673 3.09 -38.88 -5.03
C PHE A 673 1.97 -39.66 -5.75
N PHE A 674 0.80 -39.05 -5.92
CA PHE A 674 -0.32 -39.63 -6.66
C PHE A 674 -0.19 -39.51 -8.19
N GLY A 675 0.93 -38.96 -8.70
CA GLY A 675 1.11 -38.71 -10.14
C GLY A 675 0.30 -37.53 -10.67
N THR A 676 -0.10 -36.60 -9.80
CA THR A 676 -0.97 -35.46 -10.14
C THR A 676 -0.27 -34.13 -9.89
N ASP A 677 -0.58 -33.12 -10.71
CA ASP A 677 -0.03 -31.77 -10.56
C ASP A 677 -1.08 -30.76 -10.03
N LYS A 678 -2.37 -31.07 -10.18
CA LYS A 678 -3.49 -30.23 -9.72
C LYS A 678 -4.40 -30.98 -8.75
N VAL A 679 -5.11 -30.21 -7.93
CA VAL A 679 -6.11 -30.75 -6.99
C VAL A 679 -7.27 -31.44 -7.73
N THR A 680 -7.69 -30.88 -8.86
CA THR A 680 -8.67 -31.48 -9.78
C THR A 680 -8.33 -32.93 -10.12
N ASP A 681 -7.07 -33.16 -10.47
CA ASP A 681 -6.59 -34.46 -10.95
C ASP A 681 -6.50 -35.46 -9.80
N LEU A 682 -6.17 -35.00 -8.59
CA LEU A 682 -6.21 -35.83 -7.38
C LEU A 682 -7.63 -36.24 -7.02
N ILE A 683 -8.59 -35.31 -7.08
CA ILE A 683 -10.00 -35.60 -6.77
C ILE A 683 -10.59 -36.54 -7.82
N ALA A 684 -10.16 -36.47 -9.08
CA ALA A 684 -10.54 -37.41 -10.13
C ALA A 684 -10.18 -38.89 -9.82
N LEU A 685 -9.24 -39.15 -8.91
CA LEU A 685 -8.91 -40.52 -8.45
C LEU A 685 -9.87 -41.04 -7.36
N ILE A 686 -10.73 -40.18 -6.80
CA ILE A 686 -11.61 -40.47 -5.66
C ILE A 686 -13.01 -39.83 -5.82
N THR A 687 -13.53 -39.81 -7.05
CA THR A 687 -14.82 -39.18 -7.41
C THR A 687 -16.02 -39.75 -6.65
N ASP A 688 -15.88 -40.94 -6.07
CA ASP A 688 -16.84 -41.62 -5.22
C ASP A 688 -16.93 -41.06 -3.79
N THR A 689 -15.94 -40.26 -3.37
CA THR A 689 -15.86 -39.68 -2.02
C THR A 689 -16.05 -38.17 -2.02
N ILE A 690 -15.51 -37.48 -3.04
CA ILE A 690 -15.51 -36.02 -3.16
C ILE A 690 -15.89 -35.63 -4.58
N GLU A 691 -16.80 -34.68 -4.70
CA GLU A 691 -17.19 -34.06 -5.95
C GLU A 691 -16.71 -32.60 -5.99
N LEU A 692 -16.28 -32.15 -7.17
CA LEU A 692 -16.03 -30.74 -7.46
C LEU A 692 -17.21 -30.18 -8.25
N LYS A 693 -17.86 -29.16 -7.68
CA LYS A 693 -18.89 -28.40 -8.41
C LYS A 693 -18.27 -27.61 -9.56
N PRO A 694 -19.09 -27.15 -10.53
CA PRO A 694 -18.60 -26.33 -11.66
C PRO A 694 -17.88 -25.04 -11.23
N ASP A 695 -18.17 -24.53 -10.03
CA ASP A 695 -17.54 -23.37 -9.41
C ASP A 695 -16.25 -23.69 -8.64
N GLY A 696 -15.79 -24.96 -8.65
CA GLY A 696 -14.58 -25.42 -7.98
C GLY A 696 -14.75 -25.70 -6.48
N MET A 697 -15.97 -25.68 -5.95
CA MET A 697 -16.25 -26.00 -4.54
C MET A 697 -16.20 -27.52 -4.31
N ALA A 698 -15.40 -27.95 -3.31
CA ALA A 698 -15.28 -29.35 -2.95
C ALA A 698 -16.39 -29.77 -1.98
N GLU A 699 -17.20 -30.76 -2.37
CA GLU A 699 -18.28 -31.32 -1.58
C GLU A 699 -18.03 -32.80 -1.26
N CYS A 700 -18.39 -33.20 -0.04
CA CYS A 700 -18.31 -34.60 0.37
C CYS A 700 -19.61 -35.31 -0.02
N LEU A 701 -19.50 -36.39 -0.79
CA LEU A 701 -20.65 -37.20 -1.23
C LEU A 701 -21.17 -38.13 -0.13
N LEU A 702 -20.32 -38.44 0.85
CA LEU A 702 -20.61 -39.41 1.90
C LEU A 702 -21.24 -38.72 3.10
N ALA A 703 -22.24 -39.37 3.70
CA ALA A 703 -22.86 -38.92 4.94
C ALA A 703 -21.85 -38.88 6.10
N GLU A 704 -22.10 -38.02 7.09
CA GLU A 704 -21.20 -37.82 8.24
C GLU A 704 -20.97 -39.10 9.05
N ASP A 705 -22.00 -39.94 9.15
CA ASP A 705 -22.03 -41.20 9.90
C ASP A 705 -21.63 -42.42 9.06
N THR A 706 -21.11 -42.21 7.84
CA THR A 706 -20.67 -43.29 6.94
C THR A 706 -19.65 -44.19 7.65
N PRO A 707 -19.96 -45.49 7.85
CA PRO A 707 -19.04 -46.44 8.46
C PRO A 707 -17.69 -46.49 7.73
N HIS A 708 -16.60 -46.65 8.47
CA HIS A 708 -15.26 -46.77 7.88
C HIS A 708 -15.19 -47.92 6.86
N SER A 709 -15.88 -49.03 7.12
CA SER A 709 -15.98 -50.18 6.21
C SER A 709 -16.55 -49.80 4.83
N ASN A 710 -17.48 -48.85 4.76
CA ASN A 710 -18.04 -48.39 3.49
C ASN A 710 -17.01 -47.64 2.64
N ILE A 711 -16.10 -46.88 3.26
CA ILE A 711 -15.00 -46.20 2.54
C ILE A 711 -14.02 -47.23 1.97
N LEU A 712 -13.78 -48.32 2.72
CA LEU A 712 -12.98 -49.44 2.22
C LEU A 712 -13.66 -50.15 1.05
N LYS A 713 -14.97 -50.42 1.16
CA LYS A 713 -15.79 -50.99 0.07
C LYS A 713 -15.72 -50.14 -1.20
N LEU A 714 -15.78 -48.82 -1.07
CA LEU A 714 -15.60 -47.91 -2.22
C LEU A 714 -14.21 -48.04 -2.86
N ALA A 715 -13.15 -48.12 -2.05
CA ALA A 715 -11.78 -48.31 -2.55
C ALA A 715 -11.62 -49.67 -3.25
N GLU A 716 -12.22 -50.73 -2.72
CA GLU A 716 -12.20 -52.07 -3.32
C GLU A 716 -13.00 -52.14 -4.62
N ALA A 717 -14.21 -51.58 -4.64
CA ALA A 717 -15.02 -51.48 -5.87
C ALA A 717 -14.26 -50.71 -6.96
N HIS A 718 -13.59 -49.61 -6.58
CA HIS A 718 -12.74 -48.85 -7.51
C HIS A 718 -11.51 -49.64 -7.97
N ARG A 719 -10.88 -50.46 -7.12
CA ARG A 719 -9.79 -51.38 -7.53
C ARG A 719 -10.30 -52.36 -8.58
N ARG A 720 -11.42 -53.03 -8.33
CA ARG A 720 -12.01 -54.02 -9.25
C ARG A 720 -12.41 -53.41 -10.59
N GLU A 721 -12.99 -52.22 -10.58
CA GLU A 721 -13.29 -51.48 -11.81
C GLU A 721 -12.02 -51.17 -12.61
N ARG A 722 -10.96 -50.67 -11.94
CA ARG A 722 -9.68 -50.43 -12.63
C ARG A 722 -9.08 -51.71 -13.19
N GLN A 723 -9.10 -52.81 -12.43
CA GLN A 723 -8.60 -54.11 -12.90
C GLN A 723 -9.37 -54.59 -14.13
N ARG A 724 -10.71 -54.52 -14.12
CA ARG A 724 -11.54 -54.85 -15.28
C ARG A 724 -11.22 -54.01 -16.51
N ARG A 725 -10.97 -52.71 -16.35
CA ARG A 725 -10.56 -51.83 -17.45
C ARG A 725 -9.18 -52.20 -17.99
N LEU A 726 -8.22 -52.51 -17.11
CA LEU A 726 -6.89 -52.98 -17.50
C LEU A 726 -6.95 -54.32 -18.25
N ASP A 727 -7.76 -55.27 -17.78
CA ASP A 727 -7.95 -56.58 -18.43
C ASP A 727 -8.65 -56.44 -19.79
N ALA A 728 -9.48 -55.41 -19.96
CA ALA A 728 -10.08 -55.03 -21.23
C ALA A 728 -9.13 -54.26 -22.18
N GLY A 729 -7.88 -54.00 -21.75
CA GLY A 729 -6.85 -53.32 -22.55
C GLY A 729 -6.89 -51.79 -22.50
N ASP A 730 -7.66 -51.19 -21.58
CA ASP A 730 -7.66 -49.75 -21.36
C ASP A 730 -6.51 -49.31 -20.45
N GLU A 731 -5.36 -49.01 -21.05
CA GLU A 731 -4.15 -48.56 -20.34
C GLU A 731 -4.36 -47.25 -19.56
N THR A 732 -5.41 -46.47 -19.84
CA THR A 732 -5.68 -45.21 -19.13
C THR A 732 -6.13 -45.42 -17.68
N ALA A 733 -6.53 -46.65 -17.31
CA ALA A 733 -6.90 -47.02 -15.94
C ALA A 733 -5.69 -47.28 -15.02
N ALA A 734 -4.46 -47.32 -15.56
CA ALA A 734 -3.25 -47.58 -14.80
C ALA A 734 -2.88 -46.40 -13.88
N LEU A 735 -2.52 -46.70 -12.62
CA LEU A 735 -2.09 -45.71 -11.63
C LEU A 735 -0.60 -45.42 -11.74
N ASN A 736 -0.23 -44.15 -11.91
CA ASN A 736 1.15 -43.69 -12.10
C ASN A 736 1.73 -43.04 -10.83
N PHE A 737 1.78 -43.80 -9.73
CA PHE A 737 2.24 -43.24 -8.44
C PHE A 737 3.75 -43.08 -8.39
N ASN A 738 4.22 -41.88 -8.03
CA ASN A 738 5.64 -41.60 -7.87
C ASN A 738 6.10 -41.96 -6.45
N ARG A 739 6.44 -43.23 -6.23
CA ARG A 739 6.91 -43.73 -4.93
C ARG A 739 8.18 -43.02 -4.43
N ALA A 740 9.03 -42.48 -5.31
CA ALA A 740 10.20 -41.69 -4.91
C ALA A 740 9.83 -40.37 -4.23
N ALA A 741 8.62 -39.84 -4.50
CA ALA A 741 8.13 -38.61 -3.87
C ALA A 741 7.78 -38.78 -2.38
N LEU A 742 7.67 -40.02 -1.85
CA LEU A 742 7.46 -40.28 -0.42
C LEU A 742 8.69 -39.94 0.44
N ALA A 743 9.90 -40.10 -0.12
CA ALA A 743 11.16 -39.93 0.63
C ALA A 743 11.50 -38.46 0.95
N VAL A 744 10.87 -37.51 0.27
CA VAL A 744 11.13 -36.05 0.43
C VAL A 744 10.45 -35.48 1.69
N GLN A 745 9.56 -36.24 2.35
CA GLN A 745 8.65 -35.73 3.39
C GLN A 745 9.21 -35.77 4.83
N GLN A 746 10.38 -36.37 5.08
CA GLN A 746 10.96 -36.52 6.44
C GLN A 746 11.79 -35.31 6.94
N GLN A 747 11.62 -34.12 6.38
CA GLN A 747 12.14 -32.92 7.05
C GLN A 747 11.04 -32.31 7.93
N PRO A 748 11.24 -32.20 9.26
CA PRO A 748 10.26 -31.58 10.14
C PRO A 748 10.06 -30.11 9.74
N LEU A 749 8.80 -29.68 9.81
CA LEU A 749 8.42 -28.28 9.67
C LEU A 749 9.23 -27.43 10.65
N ASN A 750 10.22 -26.70 10.16
CA ASN A 750 10.71 -25.53 10.88
C ASN A 750 9.50 -24.61 11.07
N VAL A 751 9.11 -24.44 12.33
CA VAL A 751 8.12 -23.47 12.75
C VAL A 751 8.46 -22.15 12.07
N VAL A 752 7.54 -21.69 11.21
CA VAL A 752 7.56 -20.33 10.68
C VAL A 752 7.48 -19.40 11.88
N ARG A 753 8.62 -18.84 12.29
CA ARG A 753 8.62 -17.65 13.14
C ARG A 753 7.87 -16.56 12.37
N PRO A 754 7.06 -15.72 13.03
CA PRO A 754 6.46 -14.57 12.37
C PRO A 754 7.56 -13.77 11.70
N VAL A 755 7.31 -13.37 10.44
CA VAL A 755 8.24 -12.66 9.57
C VAL A 755 8.66 -11.36 10.26
N ALA A 756 9.83 -11.38 10.87
CA ALA A 756 10.62 -10.17 11.04
C ALA A 756 11.17 -9.80 9.66
N GLN A 757 10.88 -8.57 9.25
CA GLN A 757 11.37 -7.91 8.04
C GLN A 757 12.82 -8.31 7.70
N GLN A 758 13.02 -8.96 6.54
CA GLN A 758 14.34 -9.08 5.93
C GLN A 758 14.39 -8.20 4.68
N GLN A 759 15.26 -7.18 4.77
CA GLN A 759 15.64 -6.27 3.70
C GLN A 759 16.15 -7.05 2.49
N GLY A 760 15.66 -6.68 1.30
CA GLY A 760 16.19 -7.18 0.03
C GLY A 760 17.65 -6.76 -0.17
N GLN A 761 18.52 -7.74 -0.39
CA GLN A 761 19.83 -7.54 -1.02
C GLN A 761 19.76 -8.02 -2.48
N LEU A 762 20.12 -7.12 -3.39
CA LEU A 762 20.35 -7.37 -4.82
C LEU A 762 21.51 -8.37 -5.05
N PRO A 763 21.56 -9.08 -6.18
CA PRO A 763 22.61 -10.06 -6.46
C PRO A 763 23.95 -9.35 -6.73
N ARG A 764 25.03 -9.79 -6.09
CA ARG A 764 26.42 -9.43 -6.44
C ARG A 764 27.18 -10.62 -7.03
N PRO A 765 28.17 -10.39 -7.92
CA PRO A 765 28.88 -11.45 -8.61
C PRO A 765 29.88 -12.16 -7.69
N ARG A 766 30.12 -13.44 -8.00
CA ARG A 766 31.02 -14.37 -7.30
C ARG A 766 32.47 -13.89 -7.30
N PHE A 767 33.10 -13.84 -6.12
CA PHE A 767 34.51 -14.20 -5.87
C PHE A 767 34.69 -14.62 -4.38
N ALA A 768 35.80 -15.29 -4.10
CA ALA A 768 35.99 -16.41 -3.17
C ALA A 768 36.16 -16.11 -1.65
N THR A 769 35.80 -17.13 -0.85
CA THR A 769 36.36 -17.60 0.45
C THR A 769 36.26 -16.76 1.75
N SER A 770 35.39 -17.23 2.68
CA SER A 770 35.52 -17.51 4.15
C SER A 770 36.26 -16.56 5.14
N PRO A 771 35.99 -16.60 6.48
CA PRO A 771 34.76 -16.12 7.15
C PRO A 771 34.98 -15.34 8.49
N GLY A 772 33.98 -14.57 8.93
CA GLY A 772 33.72 -14.17 10.34
C GLY A 772 34.37 -12.87 10.82
N GLY A 773 33.77 -12.03 11.69
CA GLY A 773 32.50 -12.05 12.41
C GLY A 773 32.33 -10.71 13.16
N ILE A 774 31.08 -10.27 13.37
CA ILE A 774 30.74 -9.02 14.08
C ILE A 774 30.48 -9.30 15.57
N ILE A 775 31.11 -8.46 16.39
CA ILE A 775 31.00 -8.35 17.85
C ILE A 775 29.62 -7.83 18.25
N ARG A 776 29.04 -8.37 19.34
CA ARG A 776 28.09 -7.64 20.21
C ARG A 776 28.50 -7.76 21.69
N PRO A 777 28.09 -6.78 22.52
CA PRO A 777 28.79 -6.38 23.72
C PRO A 777 28.23 -7.03 24.99
N GLY A 778 29.12 -7.24 25.98
CA GLY A 778 28.76 -7.47 27.38
C GLY A 778 28.64 -8.95 27.79
N GLY A 779 29.74 -9.54 28.27
CA GLY A 779 29.76 -10.84 28.95
C GLY A 779 31.20 -11.32 29.12
N GLN A 780 31.67 -11.42 30.36
CA GLN A 780 33.06 -11.74 30.72
C GLN A 780 33.53 -13.11 30.18
N PRO A 781 34.81 -13.27 29.77
CA PRO A 781 35.37 -14.57 29.47
C PRO A 781 36.27 -15.11 30.61
N MET A 782 36.13 -16.39 30.93
CA MET A 782 37.10 -17.22 31.67
C MET A 782 37.81 -18.19 30.71
N PRO A 783 39.04 -18.63 31.00
CA PRO A 783 40.03 -19.01 29.98
C PRO A 783 40.11 -20.53 29.75
N GLN A 784 40.50 -20.93 28.54
CA GLN A 784 41.13 -22.23 28.32
C GLN A 784 42.38 -22.15 27.43
N TYR A 785 43.48 -22.59 28.03
CA TYR A 785 44.73 -23.17 27.52
C TYR A 785 44.62 -23.75 26.09
N GLY A 786 45.60 -23.69 25.19
CA GLY A 786 47.04 -23.51 25.33
C GLY A 786 47.74 -24.58 24.48
N MET A 787 48.57 -24.18 23.51
CA MET A 787 49.70 -24.89 22.84
C MET A 787 49.84 -24.34 21.41
N LYS A 788 51.02 -24.15 20.80
CA LYS A 788 52.41 -23.91 21.19
C LYS A 788 53.08 -23.40 19.89
N ARG A 789 53.95 -22.39 19.99
CA ARG A 789 54.69 -21.75 18.88
C ARG A 789 55.80 -22.66 18.33
N PRO A 790 56.38 -22.31 17.18
CA PRO A 790 57.73 -21.69 17.16
C PRO A 790 57.83 -20.61 16.06
N PHE A 791 58.79 -19.69 15.94
CA PHE A 791 59.83 -19.05 16.76
C PHE A 791 60.33 -17.87 15.87
N LEU A 792 60.45 -16.69 16.49
CA LEU A 792 61.18 -15.42 16.19
C LEU A 792 62.27 -15.38 15.08
N PRO A 793 62.61 -14.20 14.48
CA PRO A 793 63.13 -13.03 15.22
C PRO A 793 62.71 -11.61 14.76
N PRO A 794 63.13 -10.57 15.52
CA PRO A 794 62.49 -9.24 15.53
C PRO A 794 63.41 -8.08 15.09
N THR A 795 62.85 -6.87 15.17
CA THR A 795 63.47 -5.53 15.33
C THR A 795 64.14 -4.83 14.13
N GLN A 796 63.70 -3.60 13.86
CA GLN A 796 64.42 -2.30 13.97
C GLN A 796 63.66 -1.24 13.14
N VAL A 797 63.05 -0.19 13.72
CA VAL A 797 63.60 1.10 14.22
C VAL A 797 64.08 2.06 13.10
N PHE A 798 63.58 3.31 13.18
CA PHE A 798 64.14 4.59 12.69
C PHE A 798 63.55 5.27 11.42
N GLN A 799 62.59 6.18 11.66
CA GLN A 799 62.57 7.66 11.40
C GLN A 799 63.06 8.32 10.07
N PRO A 800 62.63 9.59 9.79
CA PRO A 800 62.20 10.09 8.47
C PRO A 800 63.20 11.03 7.77
N GLY A 801 62.91 11.42 6.51
CA GLY A 801 63.55 12.58 5.87
C GLY A 801 63.29 12.81 4.37
N ASN A 802 62.51 13.87 4.07
CA ASN A 802 62.58 14.84 2.96
C ASN A 802 63.00 14.42 1.53
N LYS A 803 62.20 14.80 0.53
CA LYS A 803 62.44 16.00 -0.31
C LYS A 803 61.27 16.31 -1.27
N ARG A 804 61.05 17.63 -1.40
CA ARG A 804 60.18 18.46 -2.28
C ARG A 804 60.54 18.33 -3.79
N PRO A 805 59.82 18.94 -4.78
CA PRO A 805 59.31 20.33 -4.74
C PRO A 805 57.97 20.67 -5.41
N ALA A 806 57.61 21.94 -5.20
CA ALA A 806 56.36 22.63 -5.48
C ALA A 806 56.49 23.62 -6.66
N TYR A 807 55.34 24.01 -7.21
CA TYR A 807 55.01 25.29 -7.87
C TYR A 807 53.47 25.40 -7.78
N GLY A 808 52.80 26.47 -7.38
CA GLY A 808 53.17 27.83 -6.99
C GLY A 808 51.90 28.69 -7.16
N ALA A 809 51.25 29.06 -6.05
CA ALA A 809 50.19 30.06 -6.01
C ALA A 809 50.74 31.28 -5.27
N GLY A 810 50.72 32.44 -5.90
CA GLY A 810 51.15 33.71 -5.32
C GLY A 810 49.96 34.64 -5.14
N ALA A 811 49.70 35.04 -3.90
CA ALA A 811 49.00 36.27 -3.56
C ALA A 811 49.67 36.86 -2.33
N PHE A 812 50.31 38.03 -2.50
CA PHE A 812 50.67 38.92 -1.40
C PHE A 812 50.02 40.26 -1.70
N GLY A 813 49.22 40.75 -0.76
CA GLY A 813 48.85 42.15 -0.65
C GLY A 813 49.68 42.82 0.44
N GLY A 814 50.07 44.07 0.21
CA GLY A 814 50.22 45.06 1.27
C GLY A 814 51.53 45.86 1.28
N VAL A 815 51.37 47.17 1.01
CA VAL A 815 51.86 48.33 1.80
C VAL A 815 52.71 49.36 1.01
N ARG A 816 52.10 50.55 0.88
CA ARG A 816 52.67 51.93 0.78
C ARG A 816 53.70 52.24 -0.32
N ARG A 817 53.24 52.94 -1.35
CA ARG A 817 53.36 54.41 -1.46
C ARG A 817 52.31 54.96 -2.41
#